data_AF-A0A3L6NP78-F1
#
_entry.id   AF-A0A3L6NP78-F1
#
_cell.length_a   1.000
_cell.length_b   1.000
_cell.length_c   1.000
_cell.angle_alpha   90.00
_cell.angle_beta   90.00
_cell.angle_gamma   90.00
#
_symmetry.space_group_name_H-M   'P 1'
#
loop_
_entity.id
_entity.type
_entity.pdbx_description
1 polymer ?
#
loop_
_entity_poly.entity_id
_entity_poly.type
_entity_poly.pdbx_seq_one_letter_code
_entity_poly.pdbx_strand_id
1 'polypeptide(L)'
;MDIPQTGQLAILTFVLLTTIFAYWLFGSQVLPASETTHPSKPTKGRKTFRLSGIPPDWDADRLQSFLVSQDDVIEPLIKSLTIDIDGHCSIGTATFQSLPKRFQNGSSWRIPLPRLPQTQSARDQYLVIDHALLGITPLYNPPPEDHSVDIIAISGLGGHAFGSFKERNGDHMWLRDSLPYDLTRKDTTDPIARVMIYGYESSAASSNSFQNVEDLATSFHNSLLALVRTRAARPIIFVAHSLGGLIVKQTIITLSKSKNEDDLKLIKAVYGIVFFGVPHDGMDISSLIPMVGDGPNRFLIESISHINSQILSIQQREFHNALGEEGDSEIVCFYETEKSPTARKDQNGDWSMSGPKACLVARSSATHCRAWEMGPEHTCAIARTHSDMVKFAPRDHEYYKARERIIGLAQRALEAQRRKRSAGSLCIVPYTENPDFIDRPEIFQKLKLQLGFGQRLATANAQLRVSLYGLGGIGKTQIALAYAYGLRQKRPDVSVFWVHASNEERFRQSYASIADECNIPGRDNPKVDILVLVRDWLTKRFKRQWLMVIDNADDTQLFFQLQQENADPTREKLGRYIPECAHGSILATTRNKQAGLRLARGKPPIEVGNMTSHETSELVRTMLENNDISDKEISGLAARLENLPLALAQAASFIHENGITIDDYIVLLDKSDVALVECLSEPFETIGRDSETPHAVTATWIISFEQIEKQDRFAGDVLSLISLLDRQAIPREFVANYWQKGKVIEANKSSQEVRIIKALGTLKAFCFVSEAKDLSLDMHRLVQLVARKWLVMKGKMAEFAQHALKTVSDAFPFGRFETREVCLKYLPHAYAVLKDESTSSREGKVARARLLHNMTGYFFYEGRLKEAEELQVDVMEITKRVLGDEHPHTLTSMNNLASAYQSQGRWKEAEELEIDVMKTRKRVLGGEHPDTLTSMNNLASTYWNQGR
;
A
#
# COMPACT_ATOMS: atom_id res chain seq x y z
N MET A 1 -27.79 23.84 -52.35
CA MET A 1 -26.55 23.55 -53.11
C MET A 1 -26.01 22.26 -52.57
N ASP A 2 -26.19 21.19 -53.34
CA ASP A 2 -25.65 19.86 -53.11
C ASP A 2 -24.13 19.87 -53.22
N ILE A 3 -23.45 19.21 -52.27
CA ILE A 3 -22.05 18.79 -52.37
C ILE A 3 -22.01 17.30 -51.97
N PRO A 4 -21.29 16.42 -52.70
CA PRO A 4 -21.68 15.02 -52.84
C PRO A 4 -21.08 14.06 -51.79
N GLN A 5 -21.81 12.98 -51.53
CA GLN A 5 -21.51 11.84 -50.63
C GLN A 5 -20.26 11.00 -51.00
N THR A 6 -19.39 11.46 -51.90
CA THR A 6 -18.24 10.68 -52.38
C THR A 6 -16.98 10.81 -51.50
N GLY A 7 -16.93 11.77 -50.57
CA GLY A 7 -15.77 11.99 -49.69
C GLY A 7 -15.67 11.08 -48.46
N GLN A 8 -16.81 10.61 -47.91
CA GLN A 8 -16.80 9.79 -46.67
C GLN A 8 -16.44 8.32 -46.92
N LEU A 9 -16.72 7.79 -48.12
CA LEU A 9 -16.41 6.40 -48.45
C LEU A 9 -14.90 6.20 -48.73
N ALA A 10 -14.21 7.24 -49.22
CA ALA A 10 -12.77 7.21 -49.49
C ALA A 10 -11.93 7.22 -48.19
N ILE A 11 -12.38 7.94 -47.16
CA ILE A 11 -11.69 7.98 -45.85
C ILE A 11 -11.86 6.66 -45.10
N LEU A 12 -13.06 6.05 -45.13
CA LEU A 12 -13.27 4.74 -44.51
C LEU A 12 -12.48 3.62 -45.20
N THR A 13 -12.35 3.64 -46.53
CA THR A 13 -11.54 2.65 -47.26
C THR A 13 -10.05 2.85 -47.04
N PHE A 14 -9.57 4.10 -46.91
CA PHE A 14 -8.17 4.39 -46.59
C PHE A 14 -7.80 3.96 -45.17
N VAL A 15 -8.68 4.17 -44.19
CA VAL A 15 -8.49 3.69 -42.81
C VAL A 15 -8.49 2.16 -42.74
N LEU A 16 -9.40 1.48 -43.44
CA LEU A 16 -9.46 0.02 -43.46
C LEU A 16 -8.21 -0.60 -44.11
N LEU A 17 -7.77 -0.05 -45.25
CA LEU A 17 -6.58 -0.52 -45.97
C LEU A 17 -5.28 -0.26 -45.19
N THR A 18 -5.16 0.86 -44.47
CA THR A 18 -3.98 1.13 -43.63
C THR A 18 -3.93 0.23 -42.39
N THR A 19 -5.07 -0.12 -41.76
CA THR A 19 -5.09 -1.13 -40.69
C THR A 19 -4.75 -2.53 -41.18
N ILE A 20 -5.20 -2.94 -42.38
CA ILE A 20 -4.88 -4.25 -42.95
C ILE A 20 -3.40 -4.31 -43.36
N PHE A 21 -2.86 -3.22 -43.91
CA PHE A 21 -1.45 -3.14 -44.30
C PHE A 21 -0.51 -3.10 -43.08
N ALA A 22 -0.90 -2.46 -41.98
CA ALA A 22 -0.17 -2.49 -40.71
C ALA A 22 -0.19 -3.89 -40.05
N TYR A 23 -1.31 -4.60 -40.11
CA TYR A 23 -1.39 -5.99 -39.63
C TYR A 23 -0.51 -6.94 -40.45
N TRP A 24 -0.32 -6.66 -41.74
CA TRP A 24 0.54 -7.45 -42.63
C TRP A 24 2.03 -7.11 -42.50
N LEU A 25 2.39 -5.84 -42.23
CA LEU A 25 3.77 -5.39 -42.02
C LEU A 25 4.34 -5.72 -40.64
N PHE A 26 3.50 -5.78 -39.59
CA PHE A 26 3.93 -6.08 -38.21
C PHE A 26 3.56 -7.49 -37.72
N GLY A 27 2.73 -8.23 -38.47
CA GLY A 27 2.32 -9.60 -38.16
C GLY A 27 3.35 -10.68 -38.52
N SER A 28 4.65 -10.39 -38.36
CA SER A 28 5.74 -11.34 -38.62
C SER A 28 6.93 -11.07 -37.69
N GLN A 29 6.68 -11.07 -36.38
CA GLN A 29 7.72 -11.34 -35.38
C GLN A 29 7.17 -12.33 -34.36
N VAL A 30 7.22 -13.60 -34.76
CA VAL A 30 7.23 -14.74 -33.84
C VAL A 30 8.53 -14.64 -33.06
N LEU A 31 8.49 -14.05 -31.86
CA LEU A 31 9.51 -14.29 -30.86
C LEU A 31 9.33 -15.72 -30.32
N PRO A 32 10.42 -16.47 -30.15
CA PRO A 32 10.38 -17.92 -30.03
C PRO A 32 9.71 -18.33 -28.73
N ALA A 33 8.65 -19.13 -28.83
CA ALA A 33 8.22 -19.96 -27.72
C ALA A 33 9.43 -20.80 -27.31
N SER A 34 9.85 -20.67 -26.05
CA SER A 34 10.87 -21.52 -25.46
C SER A 34 10.55 -22.98 -25.76
N GLU A 35 11.44 -23.66 -26.49
CA GLU A 35 11.43 -25.10 -26.69
C GLU A 35 11.55 -25.80 -25.33
N THR A 36 10.44 -25.96 -24.63
CA THR A 36 10.32 -27.02 -23.63
C THR A 36 10.05 -28.31 -24.41
N THR A 37 11.15 -28.96 -24.77
CA THR A 37 11.30 -30.37 -25.15
C THR A 37 10.00 -31.20 -25.08
N HIS A 38 9.51 -31.60 -26.25
CA HIS A 38 8.56 -32.69 -26.41
C HIS A 38 9.02 -33.96 -25.69
N PRO A 39 8.08 -34.75 -25.13
CA PRO A 39 8.16 -36.19 -25.20
C PRO A 39 7.21 -36.71 -26.30
N SER A 40 7.85 -37.37 -27.27
CA SER A 40 7.39 -38.47 -28.14
C SER A 40 5.94 -38.98 -28.05
N LYS A 41 5.38 -39.31 -29.25
CA LYS A 41 4.36 -40.33 -29.61
C LYS A 41 3.36 -40.82 -28.53
N PRO A 42 2.07 -41.00 -28.86
CA PRO A 42 0.99 -41.23 -27.89
C PRO A 42 1.29 -42.41 -26.98
N THR A 43 1.67 -42.11 -25.74
CA THR A 43 1.82 -43.07 -24.66
C THR A 43 0.42 -43.48 -24.21
N LYS A 44 0.21 -44.78 -23.95
CA LYS A 44 -1.05 -45.30 -23.38
C LYS A 44 -1.40 -44.49 -22.11
N GLY A 45 -2.65 -44.01 -22.07
CA GLY A 45 -3.11 -42.85 -21.30
C GLY A 45 -2.96 -42.93 -19.77
N ARG A 46 -2.66 -41.77 -19.18
CA ARG A 46 -2.52 -41.58 -17.74
C ARG A 46 -3.91 -41.50 -17.11
N LYS A 47 -4.23 -42.38 -16.15
CA LYS A 47 -5.53 -42.34 -15.43
C LYS A 47 -5.44 -41.46 -14.19
N THR A 48 -6.49 -40.66 -13.94
CA THR A 48 -6.61 -39.81 -12.75
C THR A 48 -7.38 -40.54 -11.66
N PHE A 49 -6.87 -40.52 -10.43
CA PHE A 49 -7.49 -41.13 -9.25
C PHE A 49 -7.63 -40.09 -8.14
N ARG A 50 -8.62 -40.30 -7.28
CA ARG A 50 -8.77 -39.55 -6.03
C ARG A 50 -7.85 -40.13 -4.97
N LEU A 51 -7.25 -39.25 -4.18
CA LEU A 51 -6.48 -39.58 -2.99
C LEU A 51 -7.22 -39.01 -1.77
N SER A 52 -7.48 -39.82 -0.75
CA SER A 52 -8.15 -39.38 0.47
C SER A 52 -7.49 -39.97 1.72
N GLY A 53 -7.66 -39.31 2.87
CA GLY A 53 -7.02 -39.72 4.13
C GLY A 53 -5.54 -39.33 4.22
N ILE A 54 -5.08 -38.36 3.43
CA ILE A 54 -3.69 -37.86 3.46
C ILE A 54 -3.48 -37.06 4.76
N PRO A 55 -2.35 -37.16 5.48
CA PRO A 55 -2.12 -36.31 6.64
C PRO A 55 -2.06 -34.80 6.26
N PRO A 56 -2.59 -33.89 7.10
CA PRO A 56 -2.73 -32.47 6.75
C PRO A 56 -1.38 -31.73 6.68
N ASP A 57 -0.32 -32.29 7.27
CA ASP A 57 1.06 -31.79 7.24
C ASP A 57 1.85 -32.26 6.01
N TRP A 58 1.24 -33.05 5.12
CA TRP A 58 1.89 -33.51 3.89
C TRP A 58 1.65 -32.53 2.75
N ASP A 59 2.73 -32.13 2.09
CA ASP A 59 2.70 -31.42 0.82
C ASP A 59 2.72 -32.40 -0.37
N ALA A 60 2.64 -31.85 -1.59
CA ALA A 60 2.60 -32.64 -2.81
C ALA A 60 3.87 -33.49 -3.00
N ASP A 61 5.05 -32.93 -2.68
CA ASP A 61 6.33 -33.60 -2.86
C ASP A 61 6.50 -34.78 -1.91
N ARG A 62 6.10 -34.61 -0.64
CA ARG A 62 6.10 -35.68 0.36
C ARG A 62 5.12 -36.78 0.00
N LEU A 63 3.91 -36.43 -0.43
CA LEU A 63 2.90 -37.40 -0.87
C LEU A 63 3.37 -38.17 -2.11
N GLN A 64 3.97 -37.49 -3.08
CA GLN A 64 4.53 -38.10 -4.28
C GLN A 64 5.65 -39.08 -3.92
N SER A 65 6.58 -38.66 -3.06
CA SER A 65 7.67 -39.51 -2.59
C SER A 65 7.15 -40.75 -1.84
N PHE A 66 6.11 -40.59 -1.02
CA PHE A 66 5.45 -41.71 -0.35
C PHE A 66 4.82 -42.69 -1.35
N LEU A 67 4.13 -42.20 -2.37
CA LEU A 67 3.53 -43.07 -3.40
C LEU A 67 4.59 -43.80 -4.22
N VAL A 68 5.72 -43.16 -4.55
CA VAL A 68 6.86 -43.80 -5.24
C VAL A 68 7.47 -44.92 -4.39
N SER A 69 7.44 -44.80 -3.06
CA SER A 69 7.96 -45.83 -2.14
C SER A 69 7.10 -47.09 -2.04
N GLN A 70 5.90 -47.11 -2.66
CA GLN A 70 5.01 -48.28 -2.65
C GLN A 70 5.30 -49.17 -3.86
N ASP A 71 5.37 -50.50 -3.61
CA ASP A 71 5.50 -51.48 -4.69
C ASP A 71 4.36 -51.33 -5.71
N ASP A 72 4.69 -51.44 -7.01
CA ASP A 72 3.78 -51.33 -8.17
C ASP A 72 3.30 -49.92 -8.57
N VAL A 73 3.84 -48.82 -8.01
CA VAL A 73 3.51 -47.45 -8.44
C VAL A 73 4.58 -46.87 -9.35
N ILE A 74 4.21 -46.54 -10.59
CA ILE A 74 5.11 -45.93 -11.58
C ILE A 74 4.69 -44.49 -11.86
N GLU A 75 5.59 -43.55 -11.55
CA GLU A 75 5.47 -42.12 -11.83
C GLU A 75 4.12 -41.49 -11.39
N PRO A 76 3.81 -41.46 -10.08
CA PRO A 76 2.66 -40.72 -9.58
C PRO A 76 2.92 -39.22 -9.74
N LEU A 77 1.98 -38.50 -10.35
CA LEU A 77 2.02 -37.05 -10.43
C LEU A 77 0.82 -36.47 -9.70
N ILE A 78 1.08 -35.77 -8.58
CA ILE A 78 0.03 -35.09 -7.81
C ILE A 78 -0.47 -33.89 -8.61
N LYS A 79 -1.78 -33.84 -8.86
CA LYS A 79 -2.44 -32.78 -9.64
C LYS A 79 -3.14 -31.77 -8.76
N SER A 80 -3.67 -32.21 -7.62
CA SER A 80 -4.31 -31.33 -6.65
C SER A 80 -4.10 -31.87 -5.24
N LEU A 81 -4.01 -30.96 -4.29
CA LEU A 81 -3.99 -31.27 -2.87
C LEU A 81 -4.67 -30.13 -2.11
N THR A 82 -5.64 -30.46 -1.28
CA THR A 82 -6.25 -29.52 -0.34
C THR A 82 -6.48 -30.23 0.98
N ILE A 83 -6.44 -29.48 2.07
CA ILE A 83 -6.98 -29.95 3.35
C ILE A 83 -8.46 -30.29 3.13
N ASP A 84 -8.82 -31.49 3.56
CA ASP A 84 -10.17 -32.02 3.56
C ASP A 84 -11.08 -31.14 4.41
N ILE A 85 -12.37 -31.35 4.19
CA ILE A 85 -13.42 -30.48 4.65
C ILE A 85 -13.57 -30.51 6.18
N ASP A 86 -13.18 -31.61 6.83
CA ASP A 86 -13.14 -31.72 8.29
C ASP A 86 -11.81 -31.23 8.92
N GLY A 87 -10.84 -30.79 8.12
CA GLY A 87 -9.56 -30.25 8.60
C GLY A 87 -8.60 -31.30 9.19
N HIS A 88 -8.99 -32.58 9.22
CA HIS A 88 -8.23 -33.66 9.85
C HIS A 88 -7.30 -34.41 8.89
N CYS A 89 -7.56 -34.34 7.60
CA CYS A 89 -6.76 -34.95 6.54
C CYS A 89 -6.77 -34.04 5.31
N SER A 90 -6.07 -34.42 4.25
CA SER A 90 -6.05 -33.80 2.94
C SER A 90 -6.66 -34.75 1.90
N ILE A 91 -7.28 -34.18 0.88
CA ILE A 91 -7.80 -34.87 -0.31
C ILE A 91 -7.13 -34.26 -1.54
N GLY A 92 -6.87 -35.10 -2.54
CA GLY A 92 -6.24 -34.67 -3.78
C GLY A 92 -6.59 -35.55 -4.96
N THR A 93 -5.95 -35.25 -6.08
CA THR A 93 -5.97 -36.11 -7.27
C THR A 93 -4.55 -36.37 -7.74
N ALA A 94 -4.32 -37.58 -8.25
CA ALA A 94 -3.05 -37.95 -8.86
C ALA A 94 -3.26 -38.70 -10.17
N THR A 95 -2.33 -38.51 -11.10
CA THR A 95 -2.27 -39.26 -12.35
C THR A 95 -1.17 -40.31 -12.30
N PHE A 96 -1.48 -41.52 -12.78
CA PHE A 96 -0.54 -42.65 -12.84
C PHE A 96 -0.37 -43.10 -14.29
N GLN A 97 0.87 -43.44 -14.70
CA GLN A 97 1.16 -43.94 -16.06
C GLN A 97 0.66 -45.37 -16.29
N SER A 98 0.66 -46.22 -15.26
CA SER A 98 0.12 -47.58 -15.32
C SER A 98 -0.71 -47.86 -14.08
N LEU A 99 -1.74 -48.71 -14.23
CA LEU A 99 -2.58 -49.14 -13.11
C LEU A 99 -1.74 -50.00 -12.16
N PRO A 100 -1.67 -49.67 -10.85
CA PRO A 100 -1.02 -50.54 -9.88
C PRO A 100 -1.64 -51.94 -9.93
N LYS A 101 -0.85 -53.01 -9.97
CA LYS A 101 -1.36 -54.39 -10.13
C LYS A 101 -2.41 -54.77 -9.08
N ARG A 102 -2.34 -54.16 -7.88
CA ARG A 102 -3.30 -54.34 -6.78
C ARG A 102 -4.71 -53.80 -7.06
N PHE A 103 -4.94 -53.08 -8.16
CA PHE A 103 -6.28 -52.65 -8.61
C PHE A 103 -7.04 -53.73 -9.42
N GLN A 104 -6.43 -54.86 -9.75
CA GLN A 104 -7.03 -55.82 -10.70
C GLN A 104 -8.34 -56.47 -10.23
N ASN A 105 -8.69 -56.40 -8.93
CA ASN A 105 -9.91 -57.01 -8.36
C ASN A 105 -10.72 -56.10 -7.40
N GLY A 106 -10.50 -54.78 -7.35
CA GLY A 106 -11.18 -53.90 -6.37
C GLY A 106 -11.38 -52.44 -6.80
N SER A 107 -12.36 -51.76 -6.20
CA SER A 107 -12.76 -50.37 -6.52
C SER A 107 -11.87 -49.29 -5.88
N SER A 108 -11.11 -49.64 -4.84
CA SER A 108 -10.20 -48.74 -4.12
C SER A 108 -8.97 -49.49 -3.58
N TRP A 109 -7.86 -48.78 -3.44
CA TRP A 109 -6.61 -49.27 -2.86
C TRP A 109 -6.33 -48.52 -1.55
N ARG A 110 -6.21 -49.25 -0.44
CA ARG A 110 -5.90 -48.70 0.89
C ARG A 110 -4.44 -48.96 1.23
N ILE A 111 -3.71 -47.92 1.61
CA ILE A 111 -2.28 -47.94 1.95
C ILE A 111 -2.15 -47.48 3.40
N PRO A 112 -1.62 -48.32 4.33
CA PRO A 112 -1.46 -47.92 5.72
C PRO A 112 -0.45 -46.78 5.85
N LEU A 113 -0.78 -45.78 6.66
CA LEU A 113 0.09 -44.63 6.93
C LEU A 113 1.07 -44.94 8.08
N PRO A 114 2.29 -44.36 8.07
CA PRO A 114 3.24 -44.50 9.17
C PRO A 114 2.64 -43.98 10.49
N ARG A 115 2.77 -44.75 11.58
CA ARG A 115 2.28 -44.32 12.90
C ARG A 115 3.10 -43.12 13.40
N LEU A 116 2.42 -42.01 13.67
CA LEU A 116 3.02 -40.83 14.31
C LEU A 116 3.23 -41.12 15.81
N PRO A 117 4.41 -40.79 16.41
CA PRO A 117 4.69 -41.08 17.82
C PRO A 117 3.79 -40.35 18.85
N GLN A 118 2.93 -39.42 18.43
CA GLN A 118 2.23 -38.48 19.33
C GLN A 118 0.70 -38.56 19.31
N THR A 119 0.06 -39.45 18.53
CA THR A 119 -1.41 -39.55 18.47
C THR A 119 -1.94 -40.74 19.26
N GLN A 120 -2.67 -40.48 20.35
CA GLN A 120 -3.35 -41.48 21.21
C GLN A 120 -4.57 -42.17 20.54
N SER A 121 -4.65 -42.17 19.20
CA SER A 121 -5.74 -42.84 18.47
C SER A 121 -5.37 -44.29 18.18
N ALA A 122 -6.10 -45.24 18.77
CA ALA A 122 -5.91 -46.68 18.58
C ALA A 122 -6.33 -47.23 17.20
N ARG A 123 -6.65 -46.37 16.22
CA ARG A 123 -7.11 -46.77 14.88
C ARG A 123 -6.02 -46.54 13.83
N ASP A 124 -5.71 -47.58 13.06
CA ASP A 124 -4.82 -47.49 11.91
C ASP A 124 -5.40 -46.51 10.87
N GLN A 125 -4.57 -45.58 10.40
CA GLN A 125 -4.93 -44.60 9.37
C GLN A 125 -4.48 -45.10 7.99
N TYR A 126 -5.26 -44.79 6.96
CA TYR A 126 -5.00 -45.26 5.60
C TYR A 126 -5.12 -44.11 4.59
N LEU A 127 -4.17 -44.07 3.65
CA LEU A 127 -4.33 -43.37 2.38
C LEU A 127 -5.18 -44.24 1.45
N VAL A 128 -6.29 -43.70 0.96
CA VAL A 128 -7.20 -44.41 0.05
C VAL A 128 -7.10 -43.79 -1.34
N ILE A 129 -6.82 -44.65 -2.32
CA ILE A 129 -6.78 -44.31 -3.74
C ILE A 129 -7.99 -44.95 -4.41
N ASP A 130 -8.87 -44.16 -5.01
CA ASP A 130 -10.04 -44.67 -5.72
C ASP A 130 -10.21 -44.01 -7.09
N HIS A 131 -10.88 -44.73 -7.99
CA HIS A 131 -11.11 -44.28 -9.36
C HIS A 131 -12.55 -43.84 -9.60
N ALA A 132 -13.41 -43.86 -8.59
CA ALA A 132 -14.83 -43.56 -8.72
C ALA A 132 -15.15 -42.08 -8.44
N LEU A 133 -14.29 -41.41 -7.67
CA LEU A 133 -14.41 -39.99 -7.27
C LEU A 133 -15.76 -39.68 -6.60
N LEU A 134 -16.29 -40.60 -5.79
CA LEU A 134 -17.57 -40.40 -5.07
C LEU A 134 -17.45 -39.32 -3.99
N GLY A 135 -18.37 -38.37 -3.97
CA GLY A 135 -18.31 -37.18 -3.10
C GLY A 135 -17.51 -36.02 -3.72
N ILE A 136 -17.32 -34.96 -2.93
CA ILE A 136 -16.58 -33.77 -3.39
C ILE A 136 -15.09 -34.07 -3.48
N THR A 137 -14.51 -33.78 -4.63
CA THR A 137 -13.10 -33.96 -4.96
C THR A 137 -12.52 -32.69 -5.59
N PRO A 138 -11.44 -32.12 -5.04
CA PRO A 138 -10.77 -30.96 -5.61
C PRO A 138 -9.99 -31.32 -6.87
N LEU A 139 -10.21 -30.58 -7.95
CA LEU A 139 -9.46 -30.70 -9.20
C LEU A 139 -8.32 -29.68 -9.27
N TYR A 140 -8.54 -28.49 -8.72
CA TYR A 140 -7.56 -27.41 -8.65
C TYR A 140 -7.78 -26.55 -7.41
N ASN A 141 -6.71 -26.08 -6.77
CA ASN A 141 -6.76 -25.23 -5.59
C ASN A 141 -5.75 -24.08 -5.71
N PRO A 142 -6.19 -22.82 -5.80
CA PRO A 142 -5.29 -21.67 -5.82
C PRO A 142 -4.71 -21.39 -4.43
N PRO A 143 -3.62 -20.58 -4.34
CA PRO A 143 -3.09 -20.10 -3.07
C PRO A 143 -4.19 -19.45 -2.19
N PRO A 144 -4.13 -19.59 -0.85
CA PRO A 144 -5.17 -19.08 0.04
C PRO A 144 -5.44 -17.58 -0.11
N GLU A 145 -4.42 -16.76 -0.38
CA GLU A 145 -4.51 -15.33 -0.64
C GLU A 145 -5.29 -14.97 -1.93
N ASP A 146 -5.26 -15.81 -2.95
CA ASP A 146 -5.90 -15.56 -4.25
C ASP A 146 -7.24 -16.27 -4.42
N HIS A 147 -7.51 -17.29 -3.59
CA HIS A 147 -8.77 -18.03 -3.61
C HIS A 147 -9.97 -17.11 -3.31
N SER A 148 -10.75 -16.84 -4.35
CA SER A 148 -11.87 -15.89 -4.31
C SER A 148 -13.23 -16.53 -4.61
N VAL A 149 -13.29 -17.61 -5.40
CA VAL A 149 -14.55 -18.27 -5.82
C VAL A 149 -14.42 -19.80 -5.79
N ASP A 150 -15.53 -20.50 -5.53
CA ASP A 150 -15.62 -21.96 -5.59
C ASP A 150 -16.46 -22.41 -6.79
N ILE A 151 -15.96 -23.37 -7.56
CA ILE A 151 -16.67 -23.98 -8.69
C ILE A 151 -16.87 -25.46 -8.39
N ILE A 152 -18.11 -25.94 -8.45
CA ILE A 152 -18.46 -27.34 -8.16
C ILE A 152 -19.18 -27.94 -9.38
N ALA A 153 -18.53 -28.89 -10.02
CA ALA A 153 -19.09 -29.58 -11.18
C ALA A 153 -19.81 -30.88 -10.81
N ILE A 154 -20.92 -31.18 -11.50
CA ILE A 154 -21.75 -32.37 -11.27
C ILE A 154 -22.14 -32.99 -12.62
N SER A 155 -21.85 -34.28 -12.78
CA SER A 155 -22.13 -35.02 -14.02
C SER A 155 -23.57 -35.51 -14.13
N GLY A 156 -23.98 -35.84 -15.35
CA GLY A 156 -25.26 -36.47 -15.65
C GLY A 156 -25.32 -37.99 -15.40
N LEU A 157 -26.47 -38.56 -15.75
CA LEU A 157 -26.77 -40.00 -15.66
C LEU A 157 -25.78 -40.82 -16.51
N GLY A 158 -25.31 -41.95 -15.98
CA GLY A 158 -24.42 -42.89 -16.65
C GLY A 158 -22.97 -42.40 -16.83
N GLY A 159 -22.66 -41.19 -16.35
CA GLY A 159 -21.34 -40.58 -16.50
C GLY A 159 -20.46 -40.74 -15.27
N HIS A 160 -19.23 -41.21 -15.46
CA HIS A 160 -18.17 -41.13 -14.44
C HIS A 160 -17.83 -39.66 -14.17
N ALA A 161 -17.75 -39.22 -12.90
CA ALA A 161 -17.56 -37.80 -12.55
C ALA A 161 -16.44 -37.13 -13.36
N PHE A 162 -15.21 -37.66 -13.29
CA PHE A 162 -14.09 -37.13 -14.08
C PHE A 162 -14.27 -37.33 -15.60
N GLY A 163 -14.82 -38.48 -15.99
CA GLY A 163 -14.92 -38.88 -17.39
C GLY A 163 -15.95 -38.10 -18.19
N SER A 164 -16.99 -37.58 -17.53
CA SER A 164 -18.05 -36.79 -18.14
C SER A 164 -17.53 -35.48 -18.71
N PHE A 165 -16.57 -34.84 -18.03
CA PHE A 165 -15.97 -33.57 -18.45
C PHE A 165 -14.62 -33.73 -19.18
N LYS A 166 -14.19 -34.97 -19.42
CA LYS A 166 -12.98 -35.31 -20.18
C LYS A 166 -13.27 -35.36 -21.67
N GLU A 167 -12.33 -34.89 -22.49
CA GLU A 167 -12.42 -34.97 -23.96
C GLU A 167 -12.62 -36.41 -24.46
N ARG A 168 -13.15 -36.55 -25.69
CA ARG A 168 -13.25 -37.86 -26.35
C ARG A 168 -11.87 -38.33 -26.77
N ASN A 169 -11.50 -39.55 -26.37
CA ASN A 169 -10.27 -40.25 -26.79
C ASN A 169 -8.95 -39.59 -26.36
N GLY A 170 -8.98 -38.66 -25.40
CA GLY A 170 -7.79 -38.03 -24.82
C GLY A 170 -7.84 -37.96 -23.29
N ASP A 171 -6.90 -37.24 -22.69
CA ASP A 171 -6.74 -37.12 -21.23
C ASP A 171 -6.97 -35.69 -20.71
N HIS A 172 -7.28 -34.74 -21.61
CA HIS A 172 -7.61 -33.37 -21.23
C HIS A 172 -8.98 -33.29 -20.56
N MET A 173 -9.02 -32.64 -19.40
CA MET A 173 -10.23 -32.41 -18.63
C MET A 173 -10.30 -30.92 -18.31
N TRP A 174 -11.14 -30.18 -19.05
CA TRP A 174 -11.11 -28.73 -19.09
C TRP A 174 -11.35 -28.03 -17.75
N LEU A 175 -12.12 -28.63 -16.82
CA LEU A 175 -12.30 -28.08 -15.46
C LEU A 175 -11.02 -28.12 -14.63
N ARG A 176 -10.10 -29.05 -14.92
CA ARG A 176 -8.78 -29.16 -14.26
C ARG A 176 -7.71 -28.41 -15.04
N ASP A 177 -7.71 -28.57 -16.36
CA ASP A 177 -6.57 -28.24 -17.22
C ASP A 177 -6.69 -26.87 -17.90
N SER A 178 -7.88 -26.27 -17.97
CA SER A 178 -8.13 -24.99 -18.66
C SER A 178 -8.80 -23.95 -17.76
N LEU A 179 -9.98 -24.28 -17.23
CA LEU A 179 -10.83 -23.33 -16.50
C LEU A 179 -10.13 -22.58 -15.35
N PRO A 180 -9.28 -23.23 -14.51
CA PRO A 180 -8.60 -22.50 -13.44
C PRO A 180 -7.71 -21.37 -13.97
N TYR A 181 -7.04 -21.61 -15.09
CA TYR A 181 -6.12 -20.66 -15.72
C TYR A 181 -6.83 -19.61 -16.59
N ASP A 182 -8.10 -19.84 -16.91
CA ASP A 182 -8.98 -18.87 -17.56
C ASP A 182 -9.65 -17.92 -16.56
N LEU A 183 -9.72 -18.32 -15.28
CA LEU A 183 -10.30 -17.53 -14.18
C LEU A 183 -9.17 -16.88 -13.37
N THR A 184 -8.64 -15.77 -13.88
CA THR A 184 -7.55 -15.00 -13.23
C THR A 184 -8.02 -13.65 -12.70
N ARG A 185 -7.16 -12.98 -11.92
CA ARG A 185 -7.39 -11.56 -11.55
C ARG A 185 -7.26 -10.68 -12.80
N LYS A 186 -7.87 -9.49 -12.78
CA LYS A 186 -7.74 -8.52 -13.90
C LYS A 186 -6.30 -8.00 -14.05
N ASP A 187 -5.55 -7.94 -12.95
CA ASP A 187 -4.23 -7.31 -12.90
C ASP A 187 -3.08 -8.32 -12.83
N THR A 188 -3.37 -9.62 -12.63
CA THR A 188 -2.37 -10.69 -12.54
C THR A 188 -2.84 -11.95 -13.27
N THR A 189 -1.90 -12.80 -13.69
CA THR A 189 -2.20 -14.11 -14.30
C THR A 189 -2.55 -15.19 -13.27
N ASP A 190 -2.79 -14.82 -12.02
CA ASP A 190 -2.99 -15.78 -10.92
C ASP A 190 -4.42 -16.33 -10.89
N PRO A 191 -4.61 -17.67 -10.88
CA PRO A 191 -5.91 -18.31 -10.75
C PRO A 191 -6.65 -17.96 -9.45
N ILE A 192 -7.93 -17.63 -9.54
CA ILE A 192 -8.74 -17.22 -8.37
C ILE A 192 -9.77 -18.28 -7.92
N ALA A 193 -9.99 -19.30 -8.75
CA ALA A 193 -11.07 -20.27 -8.57
C ALA A 193 -10.55 -21.61 -8.04
N ARG A 194 -11.11 -22.08 -6.93
CA ARG A 194 -10.98 -23.49 -6.53
C ARG A 194 -12.02 -24.30 -7.30
N VAL A 195 -11.56 -25.28 -8.06
CA VAL A 195 -12.44 -26.11 -8.90
C VAL A 195 -12.56 -27.50 -8.30
N MET A 196 -13.78 -27.97 -8.13
CA MET A 196 -14.15 -29.22 -7.49
C MET A 196 -15.15 -29.98 -8.37
N ILE A 197 -15.22 -31.28 -8.16
CA ILE A 197 -16.22 -32.15 -8.79
C ILE A 197 -16.91 -32.99 -7.73
N TYR A 198 -18.21 -33.23 -7.91
CA TYR A 198 -18.98 -34.14 -7.09
C TYR A 198 -19.34 -35.39 -7.89
N GLY A 199 -18.86 -36.55 -7.43
CA GLY A 199 -19.26 -37.84 -7.98
C GLY A 199 -20.35 -38.51 -7.14
N TYR A 200 -21.25 -39.21 -7.81
CA TYR A 200 -22.28 -40.05 -7.21
C TYR A 200 -22.44 -41.32 -8.05
N GLU A 201 -23.17 -42.32 -7.55
CA GLU A 201 -23.46 -43.51 -8.32
C GLU A 201 -24.45 -43.17 -9.46
N SER A 202 -23.93 -43.01 -10.67
CA SER A 202 -24.71 -42.55 -11.82
C SER A 202 -25.16 -43.68 -12.75
N SER A 203 -24.73 -44.93 -12.53
CA SER A 203 -25.08 -46.06 -13.40
C SER A 203 -26.53 -46.50 -13.22
N ALA A 204 -27.34 -46.38 -14.27
CA ALA A 204 -28.74 -46.77 -14.24
C ALA A 204 -28.96 -48.28 -14.39
N ALA A 205 -28.24 -48.93 -15.31
CA ALA A 205 -28.54 -50.29 -15.75
C ALA A 205 -27.84 -51.39 -14.93
N SER A 206 -26.74 -51.07 -14.25
CA SER A 206 -25.94 -52.04 -13.49
C SER A 206 -25.90 -51.80 -11.98
N SER A 207 -26.61 -50.78 -11.47
CA SER A 207 -26.67 -50.51 -10.03
C SER A 207 -27.75 -51.35 -9.35
N ASN A 208 -27.42 -51.84 -8.15
CA ASN A 208 -28.35 -52.53 -7.26
C ASN A 208 -28.96 -51.59 -6.21
N SER A 209 -28.58 -50.31 -6.20
CA SER A 209 -29.10 -49.31 -5.26
C SER A 209 -30.38 -48.70 -5.80
N PHE A 210 -31.43 -48.65 -4.98
CA PHE A 210 -32.60 -47.82 -5.26
C PHE A 210 -32.25 -46.36 -4.92
N GLN A 211 -32.34 -45.45 -5.88
CA GLN A 211 -32.08 -44.02 -5.67
C GLN A 211 -33.14 -43.19 -6.39
N ASN A 212 -33.63 -42.15 -5.73
CA ASN A 212 -34.41 -41.10 -6.38
C ASN A 212 -33.63 -39.76 -6.38
N VAL A 213 -34.18 -38.73 -7.02
CA VAL A 213 -33.53 -37.40 -7.11
C VAL A 213 -33.34 -36.75 -5.73
N GLU A 214 -34.23 -37.00 -4.77
CA GLU A 214 -34.16 -36.45 -3.41
C GLU A 214 -33.06 -37.12 -2.57
N ASP A 215 -32.86 -38.42 -2.72
CA ASP A 215 -31.77 -39.17 -2.06
C ASP A 215 -30.41 -38.67 -2.54
N LEU A 216 -30.28 -38.48 -3.86
CA LEU A 216 -29.08 -37.94 -4.49
C LEU A 216 -28.81 -36.50 -4.05
N ALA A 217 -29.85 -35.68 -3.93
CA ALA A 217 -29.76 -34.31 -3.43
C ALA A 217 -29.37 -34.25 -1.96
N THR A 218 -29.89 -35.15 -1.12
CA THR A 218 -29.53 -35.25 0.30
C THR A 218 -28.06 -35.62 0.46
N SER A 219 -27.57 -36.56 -0.36
CA SER A 219 -26.15 -36.94 -0.37
C SER A 219 -25.24 -35.78 -0.81
N PHE A 220 -25.70 -35.00 -1.80
CA PHE A 220 -24.98 -33.82 -2.26
C PHE A 220 -24.98 -32.71 -1.20
N HIS A 221 -26.13 -32.43 -0.57
CA HIS A 221 -26.27 -31.49 0.55
C HIS A 221 -25.31 -31.81 1.69
N ASN A 222 -25.27 -33.06 2.14
CA ASN A 222 -24.34 -33.49 3.20
C ASN A 222 -22.87 -33.24 2.84
N SER A 223 -22.51 -33.43 1.56
CA SER A 223 -21.16 -33.14 1.08
C SER A 223 -20.86 -31.63 1.05
N LEU A 224 -21.86 -30.79 0.74
CA LEU A 224 -21.73 -29.33 0.73
C LEU A 224 -21.64 -28.74 2.15
N LEU A 225 -22.39 -29.28 3.11
CA LEU A 225 -22.41 -28.80 4.50
C LEU A 225 -21.02 -28.76 5.13
N ALA A 226 -20.20 -29.75 4.77
CA ALA A 226 -18.82 -29.79 5.20
C ALA A 226 -18.09 -28.49 4.76
N LEU A 227 -18.31 -27.97 3.55
CA LEU A 227 -17.57 -26.81 3.01
C LEU A 227 -17.77 -25.51 3.81
N VAL A 228 -18.91 -25.36 4.49
CA VAL A 228 -19.29 -24.14 5.22
C VAL A 228 -18.62 -24.08 6.60
N ARG A 229 -18.32 -25.23 7.21
CA ARG A 229 -17.82 -25.31 8.59
C ARG A 229 -16.40 -24.78 8.79
N THR A 230 -15.63 -24.59 7.71
CA THR A 230 -14.20 -24.29 7.80
C THR A 230 -13.78 -22.92 7.24
N ARG A 231 -14.65 -22.16 6.55
CA ARG A 231 -14.24 -20.92 5.86
C ARG A 231 -15.33 -19.83 5.81
N ALA A 232 -14.92 -18.57 5.72
CA ALA A 232 -15.82 -17.47 5.37
C ALA A 232 -16.44 -17.72 3.99
N ALA A 233 -17.76 -17.59 3.87
CA ALA A 233 -18.53 -17.92 2.67
C ALA A 233 -18.01 -17.16 1.44
N ARG A 234 -17.37 -17.90 0.51
CA ARG A 234 -17.01 -17.48 -0.84
C ARG A 234 -18.19 -17.77 -1.78
N PRO A 235 -18.34 -17.03 -2.90
CA PRO A 235 -19.39 -17.35 -3.84
C PRO A 235 -19.14 -18.73 -4.45
N ILE A 236 -20.21 -19.49 -4.63
CA ILE A 236 -20.24 -20.83 -5.20
C ILE A 236 -20.90 -20.74 -6.57
N ILE A 237 -20.28 -21.37 -7.57
CA ILE A 237 -20.83 -21.57 -8.90
C ILE A 237 -20.96 -23.07 -9.16
N PHE A 238 -22.18 -23.52 -9.45
CA PHE A 238 -22.42 -24.90 -9.86
C PHE A 238 -22.30 -25.06 -11.37
N VAL A 239 -21.65 -26.13 -11.83
CA VAL A 239 -21.59 -26.52 -13.24
C VAL A 239 -22.19 -27.91 -13.38
N ALA A 240 -23.42 -28.00 -13.82
CA ALA A 240 -24.20 -29.23 -13.75
C ALA A 240 -24.67 -29.70 -15.13
N HIS A 241 -24.50 -30.99 -15.41
CA HIS A 241 -24.91 -31.62 -16.67
C HIS A 241 -26.08 -32.58 -16.44
N SER A 242 -27.12 -32.50 -17.27
CA SER A 242 -28.25 -33.43 -17.28
C SER A 242 -28.83 -33.71 -15.88
N LEU A 243 -28.88 -34.97 -15.42
CA LEU A 243 -29.38 -35.35 -14.08
C LEU A 243 -28.68 -34.57 -12.94
N GLY A 244 -27.40 -34.24 -13.08
CA GLY A 244 -26.67 -33.43 -12.11
C GLY A 244 -27.34 -32.08 -11.86
N GLY A 245 -27.95 -31.47 -12.89
CA GLY A 245 -28.69 -30.22 -12.74
C GLY A 245 -29.95 -30.37 -11.91
N LEU A 246 -30.66 -31.49 -12.03
CA LEU A 246 -31.84 -31.79 -11.21
C LEU A 246 -31.47 -32.03 -9.74
N ILE A 247 -30.31 -32.64 -9.48
CA ILE A 247 -29.74 -32.79 -8.14
C ILE A 247 -29.44 -31.41 -7.53
N VAL A 248 -28.82 -30.50 -8.30
CA VAL A 248 -28.58 -29.11 -7.84
C VAL A 248 -29.91 -28.40 -7.53
N LYS A 249 -30.90 -28.49 -8.43
CA LYS A 249 -32.22 -27.87 -8.21
C LYS A 249 -32.86 -28.35 -6.92
N GLN A 250 -32.94 -29.66 -6.72
CA GLN A 250 -33.53 -30.23 -5.51
C GLN A 250 -32.77 -29.80 -4.24
N THR A 251 -31.44 -29.81 -4.30
CA THR A 251 -30.59 -29.42 -3.16
C THR A 251 -30.84 -27.97 -2.76
N ILE A 252 -30.92 -27.06 -3.73
CA ILE A 252 -31.20 -25.63 -3.50
C ILE A 252 -32.60 -25.41 -2.91
N ILE A 253 -33.61 -26.15 -3.38
CA ILE A 253 -34.96 -26.12 -2.81
C ILE A 253 -34.95 -26.58 -1.35
N THR A 254 -34.24 -27.66 -1.03
CA THR A 254 -34.11 -28.15 0.34
C THR A 254 -33.40 -27.14 1.23
N LEU A 255 -32.31 -26.53 0.76
CA LEU A 255 -31.54 -25.52 1.49
C LEU A 255 -32.36 -24.26 1.78
N SER A 256 -33.14 -23.78 0.81
CA SER A 256 -33.96 -22.56 0.99
C SER A 256 -35.10 -22.74 2.00
N LYS A 257 -35.56 -23.98 2.20
CA LYS A 257 -36.59 -24.35 3.19
C LYS A 257 -36.02 -24.64 4.58
N SER A 258 -34.69 -24.76 4.72
CA SER A 258 -34.04 -25.10 5.98
C SER A 258 -33.98 -23.92 6.96
N LYS A 259 -34.05 -24.22 8.25
CA LYS A 259 -33.84 -23.25 9.35
C LYS A 259 -32.43 -23.32 9.95
N ASN A 260 -31.59 -24.22 9.45
CA ASN A 260 -30.22 -24.38 9.94
C ASN A 260 -29.34 -23.20 9.46
N GLU A 261 -28.57 -22.60 10.37
CA GLU A 261 -27.68 -21.47 10.02
C GLU A 261 -26.64 -21.82 8.95
N ASP A 262 -26.12 -23.06 8.95
CA ASP A 262 -25.13 -23.49 7.96
C ASP A 262 -25.76 -23.64 6.56
N ASP A 263 -27.01 -24.10 6.49
CA ASP A 263 -27.77 -24.16 5.25
C ASP A 263 -28.08 -22.76 4.71
N LEU A 264 -28.44 -21.83 5.60
CA LEU A 264 -28.67 -20.42 5.26
C LEU A 264 -27.39 -19.72 4.80
N LYS A 265 -26.22 -20.08 5.34
CA LYS A 265 -24.92 -19.59 4.83
C LYS A 265 -24.61 -20.19 3.46
N LEU A 266 -24.88 -21.48 3.27
CA LEU A 266 -24.64 -22.18 2.01
C LEU A 266 -25.47 -21.59 0.87
N ILE A 267 -26.79 -21.44 1.07
CA ILE A 267 -27.66 -20.87 0.03
C ILE A 267 -27.27 -19.43 -0.32
N LYS A 268 -26.86 -18.62 0.67
CA LYS A 268 -26.34 -17.26 0.43
C LYS A 268 -25.00 -17.24 -0.30
N ALA A 269 -24.23 -18.33 -0.23
CA ALA A 269 -22.98 -18.48 -0.95
C ALA A 269 -23.20 -18.87 -2.42
N VAL A 270 -24.32 -19.54 -2.76
CA VAL A 270 -24.65 -19.90 -4.13
C VAL A 270 -24.99 -18.63 -4.93
N TYR A 271 -24.13 -18.29 -5.89
CA TYR A 271 -24.36 -17.16 -6.79
C TYR A 271 -24.68 -17.63 -8.21
N GLY A 272 -23.90 -18.57 -8.75
CA GLY A 272 -24.01 -18.93 -10.16
C GLY A 272 -24.42 -20.38 -10.38
N ILE A 273 -25.25 -20.64 -11.38
CA ILE A 273 -25.61 -22.00 -11.80
C ILE A 273 -25.51 -22.11 -13.31
N VAL A 274 -24.68 -23.04 -13.76
CA VAL A 274 -24.45 -23.32 -15.17
C VAL A 274 -25.01 -24.69 -15.49
N PHE A 275 -26.07 -24.72 -16.31
CA PHE A 275 -26.75 -25.92 -16.73
C PHE A 275 -26.34 -26.32 -18.14
N PHE A 276 -25.90 -27.58 -18.31
CA PHE A 276 -25.66 -28.20 -19.61
C PHE A 276 -26.72 -29.27 -19.87
N GLY A 277 -27.62 -29.00 -20.81
CA GLY A 277 -28.66 -29.94 -21.24
C GLY A 277 -29.47 -30.49 -20.06
N VAL A 278 -29.88 -29.66 -19.12
CA VAL A 278 -30.64 -30.15 -17.96
C VAL A 278 -32.10 -30.32 -18.38
N PRO A 279 -32.71 -31.51 -18.20
CA PRO A 279 -34.07 -31.76 -18.68
C PRO A 279 -35.11 -31.20 -17.71
N HIS A 280 -35.30 -29.87 -17.70
CA HIS A 280 -36.19 -29.20 -16.78
C HIS A 280 -37.66 -29.58 -16.97
N ASP A 281 -38.09 -29.81 -18.22
CA ASP A 281 -39.41 -30.32 -18.59
C ASP A 281 -39.35 -31.80 -19.01
N GLY A 282 -38.23 -32.48 -18.73
CA GLY A 282 -38.00 -33.89 -19.02
C GLY A 282 -37.24 -34.15 -20.32
N MET A 283 -36.90 -35.42 -20.52
CA MET A 283 -36.12 -35.92 -21.67
C MET A 283 -36.81 -37.10 -22.36
N ASP A 284 -36.36 -37.43 -23.57
CA ASP A 284 -36.74 -38.69 -24.22
C ASP A 284 -36.01 -39.87 -23.56
N ILE A 285 -36.78 -40.66 -22.80
CA ILE A 285 -36.29 -41.85 -22.08
C ILE A 285 -36.64 -43.16 -22.79
N SER A 286 -37.24 -43.11 -23.98
CA SER A 286 -37.80 -44.29 -24.65
C SER A 286 -36.76 -45.39 -24.88
N SER A 287 -35.51 -45.00 -25.12
CA SER A 287 -34.39 -45.94 -25.26
C SER A 287 -33.75 -46.38 -23.94
N LEU A 288 -33.96 -45.62 -22.85
CA LEU A 288 -33.39 -45.90 -21.52
C LEU A 288 -34.26 -46.87 -20.71
N ILE A 289 -35.59 -46.84 -20.87
CA ILE A 289 -36.50 -47.75 -20.16
C ILE A 289 -36.14 -49.23 -20.39
N PRO A 290 -35.96 -49.71 -21.64
CA PRO A 290 -35.59 -51.10 -21.89
C PRO A 290 -34.22 -51.48 -21.32
N MET A 291 -33.32 -50.50 -21.19
CA MET A 291 -31.97 -50.70 -20.67
C MET A 291 -31.95 -50.98 -19.17
N VAL A 292 -32.84 -50.35 -18.40
CA VAL A 292 -32.95 -50.56 -16.94
C VAL A 292 -33.95 -51.68 -16.60
N GLY A 293 -34.92 -51.95 -17.48
CA GLY A 293 -35.92 -53.00 -17.26
C GLY A 293 -36.74 -52.74 -16.00
N ASP A 294 -36.95 -53.77 -15.18
CA ASP A 294 -37.58 -53.66 -13.85
C ASP A 294 -36.54 -53.48 -12.72
N GLY A 295 -35.33 -53.01 -13.07
CA GLY A 295 -34.26 -52.74 -12.12
C GLY A 295 -34.58 -51.58 -11.15
N PRO A 296 -33.80 -51.45 -10.06
CA PRO A 296 -34.09 -50.53 -8.96
C PRO A 296 -34.12 -49.05 -9.36
N ASN A 297 -33.41 -48.68 -10.44
CA ASN A 297 -33.35 -47.29 -10.92
C ASN A 297 -34.43 -46.95 -11.97
N ARG A 298 -35.37 -47.84 -12.27
CA ARG A 298 -36.45 -47.55 -13.24
C ARG A 298 -37.23 -46.29 -12.85
N PHE A 299 -37.57 -46.16 -11.57
CA PHE A 299 -38.29 -44.99 -11.05
C PHE A 299 -37.51 -43.69 -11.27
N LEU A 300 -36.18 -43.70 -11.08
CA LEU A 300 -35.33 -42.54 -11.37
C LEU A 300 -35.39 -42.14 -12.85
N ILE A 301 -35.34 -43.11 -13.76
CA ILE A 301 -35.43 -42.86 -15.21
C ILE A 301 -36.82 -42.34 -15.59
N GLU A 302 -37.88 -42.93 -15.07
CA GLU A 302 -39.25 -42.46 -15.32
C GLU A 302 -39.47 -41.05 -14.75
N SER A 303 -38.83 -40.71 -13.63
CA SER A 303 -38.92 -39.39 -13.02
C SER A 303 -38.33 -38.26 -13.88
N ILE A 304 -37.42 -38.57 -14.81
CA ILE A 304 -36.85 -37.59 -15.76
C ILE A 304 -37.53 -37.61 -17.13
N SER A 305 -38.63 -38.36 -17.27
CA SER A 305 -39.46 -38.40 -18.49
C SER A 305 -40.10 -37.04 -18.79
N HIS A 306 -40.24 -36.73 -20.07
CA HIS A 306 -41.09 -35.62 -20.54
C HIS A 306 -42.60 -35.92 -20.41
N ILE A 307 -42.99 -37.15 -20.05
CA ILE A 307 -44.38 -37.57 -19.86
C ILE A 307 -44.67 -37.75 -18.37
N ASN A 308 -45.61 -36.95 -17.84
CA ASN A 308 -46.21 -37.09 -16.50
C ASN A 308 -45.23 -37.11 -15.30
N SER A 309 -44.10 -36.39 -15.38
CA SER A 309 -43.20 -36.28 -14.23
C SER A 309 -43.70 -35.29 -13.17
N GLN A 310 -44.09 -35.81 -12.00
CA GLN A 310 -44.44 -34.98 -10.84
C GLN A 310 -43.21 -34.29 -10.22
N ILE A 311 -42.03 -34.92 -10.21
CA ILE A 311 -40.83 -34.33 -9.60
C ILE A 311 -40.36 -33.08 -10.35
N LEU A 312 -40.38 -33.12 -11.68
CA LEU A 312 -39.93 -32.02 -12.53
C LEU A 312 -40.85 -30.80 -12.39
N SER A 313 -42.16 -31.02 -12.38
CA SER A 313 -43.15 -29.95 -12.19
C SER A 313 -43.02 -29.25 -10.83
N ILE A 314 -42.74 -30.00 -9.75
CA ILE A 314 -42.47 -29.42 -8.42
C ILE A 314 -41.17 -28.60 -8.45
N GLN A 315 -40.09 -29.16 -8.99
CA GLN A 315 -38.82 -28.44 -9.10
C GLN A 315 -38.93 -27.18 -9.96
N GLN A 316 -39.73 -27.22 -11.03
CA GLN A 316 -39.97 -26.07 -11.89
C GLN A 316 -40.64 -24.91 -11.12
N ARG A 317 -41.67 -25.24 -10.33
CA ARG A 317 -42.43 -24.26 -9.55
C ARG A 317 -41.63 -23.67 -8.39
N GLU A 318 -40.81 -24.47 -7.72
CA GLU A 318 -40.16 -24.04 -6.46
C GLU A 318 -38.74 -23.49 -6.64
N PHE A 319 -38.01 -23.92 -7.67
CA PHE A 319 -36.59 -23.59 -7.82
C PHE A 319 -36.32 -22.09 -7.96
N HIS A 320 -37.10 -21.36 -8.76
CA HIS A 320 -36.90 -19.93 -8.94
C HIS A 320 -37.09 -19.14 -7.64
N ASN A 321 -38.06 -19.56 -6.80
CA ASN A 321 -38.28 -18.94 -5.48
C ASN A 321 -37.13 -19.22 -4.51
N ALA A 322 -36.47 -20.38 -4.64
CA ALA A 322 -35.33 -20.76 -3.80
C ALA A 322 -34.05 -19.94 -4.09
N LEU A 323 -33.97 -19.29 -5.25
CA LEU A 323 -32.80 -18.55 -5.74
C LEU A 323 -32.80 -17.05 -5.43
N GLY A 324 -33.86 -16.54 -4.80
CA GLY A 324 -33.99 -15.12 -4.45
C GLY A 324 -34.37 -14.22 -5.63
N GLU A 325 -34.19 -12.91 -5.44
CA GLU A 325 -34.58 -11.88 -6.40
C GLU A 325 -33.48 -11.58 -7.43
N GLU A 326 -33.72 -10.61 -8.30
CA GLU A 326 -32.73 -10.16 -9.30
C GLU A 326 -31.42 -9.71 -8.62
N GLY A 327 -30.30 -10.27 -9.08
CA GLY A 327 -28.96 -9.98 -8.55
C GLY A 327 -28.53 -10.82 -7.33
N ASP A 328 -29.39 -11.66 -6.78
CA ASP A 328 -28.98 -12.61 -5.73
C ASP A 328 -28.21 -13.81 -6.27
N SER A 329 -28.62 -14.29 -7.44
CA SER A 329 -28.03 -15.40 -8.15
C SER A 329 -28.32 -15.30 -9.65
N GLU A 330 -27.59 -16.05 -10.46
CA GLU A 330 -27.69 -16.05 -11.92
C GLU A 330 -27.64 -17.47 -12.51
N ILE A 331 -28.49 -17.74 -13.51
CA ILE A 331 -28.54 -19.02 -14.24
C ILE A 331 -28.00 -18.84 -15.67
N VAL A 332 -27.15 -19.76 -16.13
CA VAL A 332 -26.74 -19.87 -17.54
C VAL A 332 -27.06 -21.28 -18.04
N CYS A 333 -27.83 -21.38 -19.13
CA CYS A 333 -28.25 -22.64 -19.73
C CYS A 333 -27.60 -22.87 -21.10
N PHE A 334 -27.07 -24.07 -21.30
CA PHE A 334 -26.54 -24.57 -22.55
C PHE A 334 -27.41 -25.70 -23.08
N TYR A 335 -27.76 -25.68 -24.37
CA TYR A 335 -28.59 -26.71 -25.02
C TYR A 335 -27.89 -27.36 -26.21
N GLU A 336 -28.23 -28.63 -26.47
CA GLU A 336 -27.69 -29.41 -27.59
C GLU A 336 -28.28 -28.96 -28.93
N THR A 337 -27.50 -29.04 -30.01
CA THR A 337 -28.01 -28.82 -31.37
C THR A 337 -27.83 -30.03 -32.29
N GLU A 338 -27.09 -31.05 -31.87
CA GLU A 338 -26.96 -32.29 -32.62
C GLU A 338 -27.76 -33.41 -31.98
N LYS A 339 -28.28 -34.34 -32.79
CA LYS A 339 -29.03 -35.48 -32.28
C LYS A 339 -28.07 -36.53 -31.69
N SER A 340 -28.34 -36.93 -30.45
CA SER A 340 -27.61 -37.98 -29.73
C SER A 340 -28.02 -39.37 -30.22
N PRO A 341 -27.09 -40.34 -30.32
CA PRO A 341 -27.46 -41.73 -30.56
C PRO A 341 -28.25 -42.27 -29.36
N THR A 342 -29.24 -43.13 -29.61
CA THR A 342 -30.06 -43.76 -28.57
C THR A 342 -29.53 -45.14 -28.19
N ALA A 343 -29.96 -45.68 -27.04
CA ALA A 343 -29.54 -47.01 -26.62
C ALA A 343 -30.19 -48.11 -27.47
N ARG A 344 -29.38 -49.10 -27.88
CA ARG A 344 -29.81 -50.30 -28.62
C ARG A 344 -28.94 -51.48 -28.21
N LYS A 345 -29.52 -52.69 -28.17
CA LYS A 345 -28.71 -53.91 -28.05
C LYS A 345 -27.90 -54.16 -29.31
N ASP A 346 -26.63 -54.48 -29.14
CA ASP A 346 -25.76 -54.95 -30.21
C ASP A 346 -26.06 -56.41 -30.57
N GLN A 347 -25.27 -56.99 -31.49
CA GLN A 347 -25.44 -58.37 -31.95
C GLN A 347 -25.19 -59.42 -30.84
N ASN A 348 -24.49 -59.03 -29.76
CA ASN A 348 -24.16 -59.89 -28.63
C ASN A 348 -25.15 -59.74 -27.47
N GLY A 349 -26.13 -58.84 -27.59
CA GLY A 349 -27.14 -58.57 -26.57
C GLY A 349 -26.75 -57.50 -25.55
N ASP A 350 -25.58 -56.87 -25.73
CA ASP A 350 -25.06 -55.80 -24.86
C ASP A 350 -25.64 -54.45 -25.27
N TRP A 351 -25.97 -53.61 -24.28
CA TRP A 351 -26.48 -52.27 -24.53
C TRP A 351 -25.37 -51.34 -25.02
N SER A 352 -25.57 -50.70 -26.16
CA SER A 352 -24.67 -49.71 -26.72
C SER A 352 -25.43 -48.47 -27.23
N MET A 353 -24.77 -47.32 -27.24
CA MET A 353 -25.34 -46.06 -27.75
C MET A 353 -25.18 -45.98 -29.28
N SER A 354 -25.76 -46.95 -29.99
CA SER A 354 -25.68 -47.10 -31.46
C SER A 354 -27.05 -47.11 -32.15
N GLY A 355 -28.10 -46.73 -31.42
CA GLY A 355 -29.46 -46.63 -31.92
C GLY A 355 -29.71 -45.38 -32.79
N PRO A 356 -30.92 -45.23 -33.34
CA PRO A 356 -31.29 -44.07 -34.15
C PRO A 356 -31.08 -42.77 -33.39
N LYS A 357 -30.56 -41.74 -34.07
CA LYS A 357 -30.25 -40.46 -33.41
C LYS A 357 -31.53 -39.69 -33.08
N ALA A 358 -31.66 -39.22 -31.84
CA ALA A 358 -32.76 -38.40 -31.35
C ALA A 358 -32.25 -37.16 -30.61
N CYS A 359 -33.07 -36.11 -30.54
CA CYS A 359 -32.83 -35.01 -29.60
C CYS A 359 -33.32 -35.51 -28.24
N LEU A 360 -32.42 -35.61 -27.25
CA LEU A 360 -32.77 -36.17 -25.95
C LEU A 360 -33.44 -35.11 -25.08
N VAL A 361 -32.95 -33.87 -25.13
CA VAL A 361 -33.52 -32.75 -24.38
C VAL A 361 -33.82 -31.61 -25.34
N ALA A 362 -35.11 -31.33 -25.52
CA ALA A 362 -35.54 -30.21 -26.34
C ALA A 362 -35.02 -28.87 -25.78
N ARG A 363 -34.81 -27.88 -26.66
CA ARG A 363 -34.34 -26.54 -26.26
C ARG A 363 -35.19 -25.95 -25.14
N SER A 364 -36.53 -26.03 -25.23
CA SER A 364 -37.44 -25.52 -24.19
C SER A 364 -37.20 -26.18 -22.83
N SER A 365 -36.94 -27.49 -22.81
CA SER A 365 -36.63 -28.24 -21.58
C SER A 365 -35.21 -27.92 -21.06
N ALA A 366 -34.26 -27.62 -21.94
CA ALA A 366 -32.87 -27.29 -21.59
C ALA A 366 -32.65 -25.84 -21.13
N THR A 367 -33.59 -24.93 -21.42
CA THR A 367 -33.50 -23.50 -21.10
C THR A 367 -34.60 -23.10 -20.13
N HIS A 368 -34.32 -23.16 -18.82
CA HIS A 368 -35.25 -22.76 -17.78
C HIS A 368 -34.65 -21.66 -16.90
N CYS A 369 -34.74 -20.43 -17.38
CA CYS A 369 -34.25 -19.21 -16.73
C CYS A 369 -35.40 -18.38 -16.16
N ARG A 370 -35.11 -17.42 -15.27
CA ARG A 370 -36.09 -16.43 -14.79
C ARG A 370 -36.33 -15.34 -15.84
N ALA A 371 -37.38 -14.55 -15.68
CA ALA A 371 -37.82 -13.57 -16.68
C ALA A 371 -36.74 -12.56 -17.08
N TRP A 372 -35.91 -12.11 -16.14
CA TRP A 372 -34.79 -11.19 -16.36
C TRP A 372 -33.49 -11.88 -16.85
N GLU A 373 -33.49 -13.21 -16.99
CA GLU A 373 -32.36 -14.04 -17.45
C GLU A 373 -32.66 -14.69 -18.82
N MET A 374 -33.56 -14.10 -19.62
CA MET A 374 -34.00 -14.65 -20.92
C MET A 374 -33.13 -14.18 -22.11
N GLY A 375 -32.08 -13.41 -21.87
CA GLY A 375 -31.19 -12.87 -22.90
C GLY A 375 -30.16 -13.88 -23.46
N PRO A 376 -29.46 -13.51 -24.56
CA PRO A 376 -28.43 -14.33 -25.21
C PRO A 376 -27.16 -14.53 -24.35
N GLU A 377 -27.01 -13.79 -23.26
CA GLU A 377 -25.97 -13.96 -22.26
C GLU A 377 -26.25 -15.15 -21.33
N HIS A 378 -27.51 -15.53 -21.13
CA HIS A 378 -27.93 -16.61 -20.23
C HIS A 378 -28.32 -17.90 -20.94
N THR A 379 -28.57 -17.87 -22.25
CA THR A 379 -28.91 -19.08 -23.04
C THR A 379 -27.98 -19.24 -24.24
N CYS A 380 -27.35 -20.41 -24.39
CA CYS A 380 -26.35 -20.62 -25.43
C CYS A 380 -26.45 -22.01 -26.07
N ALA A 381 -26.27 -22.07 -27.39
CA ALA A 381 -26.22 -23.31 -28.15
C ALA A 381 -24.81 -23.92 -28.15
N ILE A 382 -24.71 -25.20 -27.83
CA ILE A 382 -23.49 -25.99 -28.00
C ILE A 382 -23.67 -26.95 -29.18
N ALA A 383 -22.80 -26.84 -30.18
CA ALA A 383 -22.86 -27.59 -31.43
C ALA A 383 -22.44 -29.07 -31.28
N ARG A 384 -23.15 -29.81 -30.41
CA ARG A 384 -22.82 -31.18 -29.99
C ARG A 384 -24.06 -31.97 -29.60
N THR A 385 -23.86 -33.28 -29.45
CA THR A 385 -24.81 -34.18 -28.79
C THR A 385 -24.87 -33.91 -27.28
N HIS A 386 -25.99 -34.28 -26.64
CA HIS A 386 -26.22 -34.23 -25.20
C HIS A 386 -25.06 -34.79 -24.37
N SER A 387 -24.50 -35.93 -24.80
CA SER A 387 -23.39 -36.59 -24.10
C SER A 387 -22.04 -35.90 -24.26
N ASP A 388 -21.89 -35.04 -25.28
CA ASP A 388 -20.62 -34.41 -25.66
C ASP A 388 -20.51 -32.94 -25.33
N MET A 389 -21.63 -32.31 -25.00
CA MET A 389 -21.72 -30.87 -24.76
C MET A 389 -20.86 -30.37 -23.59
N VAL A 390 -20.32 -31.28 -22.77
CA VAL A 390 -19.41 -30.99 -21.65
C VAL A 390 -18.00 -31.57 -21.83
N LYS A 391 -17.70 -32.19 -22.98
CA LYS A 391 -16.44 -32.89 -23.28
C LYS A 391 -15.50 -32.06 -24.14
N PHE A 392 -15.03 -30.94 -23.62
CA PHE A 392 -14.20 -30.02 -24.41
C PHE A 392 -12.75 -30.50 -24.57
N ALA A 393 -12.23 -30.40 -25.79
CA ALA A 393 -10.83 -30.68 -26.12
C ALA A 393 -9.95 -29.43 -25.94
N PRO A 394 -8.60 -29.55 -25.97
CA PRO A 394 -7.74 -28.38 -26.02
C PRO A 394 -8.07 -27.51 -27.25
N ARG A 395 -8.21 -26.18 -27.06
CA ARG A 395 -8.52 -25.19 -28.11
C ARG A 395 -9.85 -25.39 -28.84
N ASP A 396 -10.82 -25.98 -28.16
CA ASP A 396 -12.16 -26.24 -28.67
C ASP A 396 -13.00 -24.97 -28.77
N HIS A 397 -13.62 -24.72 -29.93
CA HIS A 397 -14.40 -23.50 -30.14
C HIS A 397 -15.67 -23.45 -29.28
N GLU A 398 -16.27 -24.60 -28.99
CA GLU A 398 -17.45 -24.67 -28.13
C GLU A 398 -17.10 -24.40 -26.66
N TYR A 399 -15.86 -24.67 -26.25
CA TYR A 399 -15.38 -24.30 -24.92
C TYR A 399 -15.33 -22.79 -24.73
N TYR A 400 -14.93 -22.01 -25.74
CA TYR A 400 -14.89 -20.55 -25.60
C TYR A 400 -16.26 -19.97 -25.25
N LYS A 401 -17.35 -20.53 -25.81
CA LYS A 401 -18.71 -20.14 -25.44
C LYS A 401 -19.01 -20.39 -23.96
N ALA A 402 -18.65 -21.57 -23.45
CA ALA A 402 -18.82 -21.92 -22.04
C ALA A 402 -17.93 -21.06 -21.12
N ARG A 403 -16.65 -20.93 -21.47
CA ARG A 403 -15.62 -20.16 -20.77
C ARG A 403 -16.05 -18.71 -20.56
N GLU A 404 -16.44 -18.00 -21.61
CA GLU A 404 -16.82 -16.58 -21.51
C GLU A 404 -17.99 -16.36 -20.54
N ARG A 405 -18.97 -17.28 -20.53
CA ARG A 405 -20.10 -17.19 -19.60
C ARG A 405 -19.72 -17.52 -18.16
N ILE A 406 -18.88 -18.54 -17.95
CA ILE A 406 -18.39 -18.88 -16.61
C ILE A 406 -17.52 -17.74 -16.05
N ILE A 407 -16.65 -17.13 -16.86
CA ILE A 407 -15.85 -15.96 -16.48
C ILE A 407 -16.74 -14.78 -16.11
N GLY A 408 -17.69 -14.42 -16.97
CA GLY A 408 -18.61 -13.31 -16.70
C GLY A 408 -19.43 -13.53 -15.42
N LEU A 409 -19.91 -14.76 -15.21
CA LEU A 409 -20.64 -15.16 -14.01
C LEU A 409 -19.76 -15.07 -12.75
N ALA A 410 -18.52 -15.52 -12.81
CA ALA A 410 -17.56 -15.42 -11.70
C ALA A 410 -17.23 -13.96 -11.34
N GLN A 411 -17.04 -13.09 -12.35
CA GLN A 411 -16.80 -11.66 -12.13
C GLN A 411 -17.99 -11.00 -11.43
N ARG A 412 -19.22 -11.24 -11.91
CA ARG A 412 -20.43 -10.70 -11.29
C ARG A 412 -20.65 -11.26 -9.88
N ALA A 413 -20.33 -12.53 -9.63
CA ALA A 413 -20.39 -13.13 -8.29
C ALA A 413 -19.49 -12.38 -7.29
N LEU A 414 -18.28 -12.03 -7.70
CA LEU A 414 -17.32 -11.29 -6.87
C LEU A 414 -17.78 -9.85 -6.64
N GLU A 415 -18.36 -9.21 -7.65
CA GLU A 415 -18.94 -7.86 -7.50
C GLU A 415 -20.15 -7.85 -6.56
N ALA A 416 -21.07 -8.79 -6.72
CA ALA A 416 -22.24 -8.93 -5.85
C ALA A 416 -21.81 -9.23 -4.41
N GLN A 417 -20.80 -10.09 -4.21
CA GLN A 417 -20.24 -10.33 -2.89
C GLN A 417 -19.57 -9.08 -2.30
N ARG A 418 -18.86 -8.29 -3.10
CA ARG A 418 -18.30 -7.00 -2.67
C ARG A 418 -19.41 -6.04 -2.25
N ARG A 419 -20.48 -5.90 -3.06
CA ARG A 419 -21.66 -5.08 -2.74
C ARG A 419 -22.34 -5.52 -1.43
N LYS A 420 -22.53 -6.83 -1.24
CA LYS A 420 -23.09 -7.41 -0.01
C LYS A 420 -22.18 -7.18 1.21
N ARG A 421 -20.85 -7.23 1.04
CA ARG A 421 -19.88 -6.91 2.10
C ARG A 421 -19.81 -5.42 2.44
N SER A 422 -19.93 -4.56 1.43
CA SER A 422 -20.01 -3.09 1.62
C SER A 422 -21.37 -2.63 2.13
N ALA A 423 -22.40 -3.49 2.15
CA ALA A 423 -23.74 -3.12 2.60
C ALA A 423 -23.70 -2.72 4.09
N GLY A 424 -23.65 -1.39 4.31
CA GLY A 424 -23.55 -0.72 5.59
C GLY A 424 -22.12 -0.55 6.16
N SER A 425 -21.07 -0.68 5.33
CA SER A 425 -19.78 -0.04 5.62
C SER A 425 -19.90 1.45 5.32
N LEU A 426 -19.45 2.31 6.23
CA LEU A 426 -19.53 3.76 6.08
C LEU A 426 -18.14 4.31 5.73
N CYS A 427 -18.08 5.27 4.80
CA CYS A 427 -16.83 5.87 4.36
C CYS A 427 -17.00 7.39 4.37
N ILE A 428 -16.41 8.02 5.38
CA ILE A 428 -16.45 9.46 5.59
C ILE A 428 -15.01 9.94 5.44
N VAL A 429 -14.63 10.26 4.21
CA VAL A 429 -13.32 10.77 3.85
C VAL A 429 -13.55 12.05 3.06
N PRO A 430 -13.03 13.21 3.52
CA PRO A 430 -13.33 14.52 2.93
C PRO A 430 -12.58 14.78 1.62
N TYR A 431 -11.64 13.91 1.25
CA TYR A 431 -10.80 14.04 0.07
C TYR A 431 -11.10 12.93 -0.93
N THR A 432 -11.02 13.24 -2.22
CA THR A 432 -11.04 12.24 -3.29
C THR A 432 -9.73 11.44 -3.34
N GLU A 433 -9.77 10.24 -3.89
CA GLU A 433 -8.56 9.44 -4.16
C GLU A 433 -7.63 10.23 -5.10
N ASN A 434 -6.34 10.26 -4.78
CA ASN A 434 -5.34 10.92 -5.60
C ASN A 434 -4.82 9.93 -6.66
N PRO A 435 -5.14 10.11 -7.96
CA PRO A 435 -4.69 9.19 -9.00
C PRO A 435 -3.18 9.28 -9.26
N ASP A 436 -2.56 10.43 -8.95
CA ASP A 436 -1.15 10.73 -9.19
C ASP A 436 -0.27 10.43 -7.96
N PHE A 437 -0.79 9.64 -7.02
CA PHE A 437 -0.06 9.25 -5.83
C PHE A 437 1.09 8.30 -6.17
N ILE A 438 2.31 8.72 -5.85
CA ILE A 438 3.51 7.89 -5.99
C ILE A 438 3.66 6.96 -4.78
N ASP A 439 3.75 5.65 -5.02
CA ASP A 439 3.80 4.64 -3.97
C ASP A 439 5.08 4.76 -3.12
N ARG A 440 4.96 4.41 -1.83
CA ARG A 440 6.05 4.43 -0.84
C ARG A 440 6.13 3.05 -0.17
N PRO A 441 6.61 2.01 -0.87
CA PRO A 441 6.38 0.60 -0.52
C PRO A 441 6.91 0.23 0.87
N GLU A 442 8.05 0.77 1.29
CA GLU A 442 8.62 0.53 2.62
C GLU A 442 7.72 1.04 3.75
N ILE A 443 7.12 2.21 3.55
CA ILE A 443 6.20 2.83 4.52
C ILE A 443 4.90 2.02 4.57
N PHE A 444 4.36 1.62 3.41
CA PHE A 444 3.18 0.77 3.33
C PHE A 444 3.39 -0.60 3.96
N GLN A 445 4.57 -1.19 3.81
CA GLN A 445 4.91 -2.46 4.46
C GLN A 445 4.88 -2.32 5.98
N LYS A 446 5.51 -1.27 6.53
CA LYS A 446 5.49 -0.96 7.97
C LYS A 446 4.06 -0.70 8.47
N LEU A 447 3.26 0.07 7.71
CA LEU A 447 1.85 0.33 8.02
C LEU A 447 1.02 -0.96 8.08
N LYS A 448 1.13 -1.81 7.06
CA LYS A 448 0.41 -3.10 6.98
C LYS A 448 0.78 -4.01 8.15
N LEU A 449 2.07 -4.09 8.50
CA LEU A 449 2.55 -4.88 9.63
C LEU A 449 1.99 -4.37 10.96
N GLN A 450 2.03 -3.06 11.21
CA GLN A 450 1.54 -2.50 12.47
C GLN A 450 0.00 -2.49 12.59
N LEU A 451 -0.73 -2.45 11.47
CA LEU A 451 -2.19 -2.56 11.39
C LEU A 451 -2.70 -4.00 11.18
N GLY A 452 -1.81 -5.01 11.24
CA GLY A 452 -2.20 -6.43 11.28
C GLY A 452 -2.74 -7.00 9.96
N PHE A 453 -2.42 -6.38 8.83
CA PHE A 453 -2.91 -6.82 7.52
C PHE A 453 -2.14 -8.06 7.04
N GLY A 454 -2.82 -9.20 6.87
CA GLY A 454 -2.24 -10.45 6.32
C GLY A 454 -1.75 -11.48 7.34
N GLN A 455 -1.86 -11.22 8.65
CA GLN A 455 -1.56 -12.21 9.69
C GLN A 455 -2.85 -12.80 10.28
N ARG A 456 -2.85 -14.11 10.60
CA ARG A 456 -3.88 -14.73 11.44
C ARG A 456 -4.00 -13.89 12.72
N LEU A 457 -5.19 -13.40 13.03
CA LEU A 457 -5.53 -12.68 14.27
C LEU A 457 -5.35 -13.60 15.49
N ALA A 458 -4.11 -13.90 15.84
CA ALA A 458 -3.73 -14.67 17.01
C ALA A 458 -3.22 -13.70 18.09
N THR A 459 -4.05 -12.72 18.48
CA THR A 459 -4.02 -11.98 19.76
C THR A 459 -5.10 -10.87 19.71
N ALA A 460 -6.38 -11.23 19.64
CA ALA A 460 -7.47 -10.31 19.33
C ALA A 460 -8.09 -9.59 20.55
N ASN A 461 -7.27 -8.99 21.43
CA ASN A 461 -7.80 -8.20 22.57
C ASN A 461 -7.32 -6.74 22.63
N ALA A 462 -6.40 -6.30 21.76
CA ALA A 462 -5.85 -4.93 21.80
C ALA A 462 -6.13 -4.13 20.53
N GLN A 463 -6.56 -2.88 20.69
CA GLN A 463 -6.76 -1.93 19.58
C GLN A 463 -5.43 -1.63 18.88
N LEU A 464 -5.43 -1.65 17.55
CA LEU A 464 -4.25 -1.30 16.75
C LEU A 464 -4.22 0.22 16.53
N ARG A 465 -3.09 0.84 16.89
CA ARG A 465 -2.84 2.27 16.68
C ARG A 465 -1.47 2.48 16.06
N VAL A 466 -1.41 3.29 15.02
CA VAL A 466 -0.20 3.63 14.27
C VAL A 466 -0.16 5.14 14.04
N SER A 467 1.05 5.70 14.03
CA SER A 467 1.26 7.11 13.70
C SER A 467 2.34 7.26 12.64
N LEU A 468 2.07 8.11 11.65
CA LEU A 468 3.04 8.63 10.68
C LEU A 468 3.53 9.99 11.16
N TYR A 469 4.85 10.18 11.25
CA TYR A 469 5.46 11.47 11.57
C TYR A 469 6.54 11.89 10.57
N GLY A 470 6.82 13.19 10.46
CA GLY A 470 7.80 13.72 9.51
C GLY A 470 7.60 15.20 9.22
N LEU A 471 8.50 15.80 8.44
CA LEU A 471 8.48 17.23 8.10
C LEU A 471 7.15 17.67 7.45
N GLY A 472 6.75 18.92 7.65
CA GLY A 472 5.58 19.50 6.95
C GLY A 472 5.79 19.44 5.43
N GLY A 473 4.80 18.94 4.68
CA GLY A 473 4.92 18.79 3.21
C GLY A 473 5.52 17.47 2.71
N ILE A 474 5.87 16.54 3.61
CA ILE A 474 6.50 15.25 3.23
C ILE A 474 5.52 14.18 2.70
N GLY A 475 4.21 14.46 2.64
CA GLY A 475 3.21 13.54 2.08
C GLY A 475 2.52 12.58 3.06
N LYS A 476 2.62 12.79 4.39
CA LYS A 476 1.96 11.94 5.41
C LYS A 476 0.46 11.74 5.17
N THR A 477 -0.26 12.83 4.91
CA THR A 477 -1.71 12.83 4.65
C THR A 477 -2.03 12.06 3.37
N GLN A 478 -1.22 12.20 2.33
CA GLN A 478 -1.36 11.45 1.07
C GLN A 478 -1.17 9.94 1.27
N ILE A 479 -0.16 9.55 2.05
CA ILE A 479 0.08 8.13 2.41
C ILE A 479 -1.11 7.57 3.20
N ALA A 480 -1.66 8.33 4.15
CA ALA A 480 -2.82 7.91 4.93
C ALA A 480 -4.08 7.78 4.05
N LEU A 481 -4.26 8.68 3.08
CA LEU A 481 -5.36 8.67 2.12
C LEU A 481 -5.27 7.46 1.17
N ALA A 482 -4.11 7.25 0.55
CA ALA A 482 -3.84 6.10 -0.30
C ALA A 482 -4.02 4.77 0.47
N TYR A 483 -3.61 4.71 1.75
CA TYR A 483 -3.88 3.56 2.60
C TYR A 483 -5.37 3.34 2.85
N ALA A 484 -6.13 4.39 3.14
CA ALA A 484 -7.57 4.31 3.39
C ALA A 484 -8.34 3.80 2.16
N TYR A 485 -8.05 4.31 0.97
CA TYR A 485 -8.66 3.85 -0.27
C TYR A 485 -8.22 2.43 -0.64
N GLY A 486 -6.93 2.12 -0.54
CA GLY A 486 -6.43 0.76 -0.76
C GLY A 486 -7.01 -0.26 0.21
N LEU A 487 -7.26 0.14 1.46
CA LEU A 487 -7.94 -0.69 2.46
C LEU A 487 -9.38 -0.97 2.05
N ARG A 488 -10.13 0.04 1.59
CA ARG A 488 -11.52 -0.10 1.14
C ARG A 488 -11.63 -1.05 -0.07
N GLN A 489 -10.69 -0.97 -1.02
CA GLN A 489 -10.66 -1.86 -2.18
C GLN A 489 -10.43 -3.33 -1.78
N LYS A 490 -9.53 -3.58 -0.81
CA LYS A 490 -9.19 -4.95 -0.35
C LYS A 490 -10.15 -5.52 0.69
N ARG A 491 -10.72 -4.66 1.54
CA ARG A 491 -11.61 -4.99 2.66
C ARG A 491 -12.82 -4.04 2.67
N PRO A 492 -13.79 -4.25 1.76
CA PRO A 492 -14.99 -3.41 1.67
C PRO A 492 -15.91 -3.52 2.91
N ASP A 493 -15.64 -4.45 3.81
CA ASP A 493 -16.34 -4.62 5.08
C ASP A 493 -15.88 -3.64 6.19
N VAL A 494 -14.74 -2.97 6.00
CA VAL A 494 -14.16 -2.03 6.97
C VAL A 494 -14.68 -0.62 6.69
N SER A 495 -15.24 0.02 7.72
CA SER A 495 -15.66 1.43 7.64
C SER A 495 -14.47 2.37 7.87
N VAL A 496 -14.43 3.50 7.17
CA VAL A 496 -13.33 4.48 7.29
C VAL A 496 -13.91 5.83 7.71
N PHE A 497 -13.35 6.39 8.77
CA PHE A 497 -13.73 7.70 9.32
C PHE A 497 -12.50 8.61 9.34
N TRP A 498 -12.62 9.80 8.78
CA TRP A 498 -11.57 10.80 8.77
C TRP A 498 -11.86 11.94 9.75
N VAL A 499 -10.87 12.30 10.55
CA VAL A 499 -10.99 13.33 11.58
C VAL A 499 -9.84 14.33 11.44
N HIS A 500 -10.17 15.60 11.27
CA HIS A 500 -9.16 16.68 11.28
C HIS A 500 -8.82 17.08 12.71
N ALA A 501 -7.54 17.06 13.03
CA ALA A 501 -7.01 17.29 14.38
C ALA A 501 -6.11 18.53 14.49
N SER A 502 -6.18 19.44 13.52
CA SER A 502 -5.39 20.69 13.50
C SER A 502 -5.76 21.65 14.63
N ASN A 503 -7.04 21.66 15.06
CA ASN A 503 -7.54 22.44 16.19
C ASN A 503 -8.81 21.79 16.78
N GLU A 504 -9.30 22.31 17.92
CA GLU A 504 -10.49 21.78 18.61
C GLU A 504 -11.78 21.89 17.77
N GLU A 505 -11.96 23.01 17.07
CA GLU A 505 -13.17 23.29 16.31
C GLU A 505 -13.34 22.30 15.16
N ARG A 506 -12.29 22.08 14.35
CA ARG A 506 -12.31 21.11 13.27
C ARG A 506 -12.49 19.68 13.75
N PHE A 507 -11.87 19.33 14.88
CA PHE A 507 -12.06 18.01 15.48
C PHE A 507 -13.53 17.77 15.84
N ARG A 508 -14.21 18.78 16.43
CA ARG A 508 -15.64 18.72 16.73
C ARG A 508 -16.50 18.68 15.46
N GLN A 509 -16.17 19.45 14.44
CA GLN A 509 -16.87 19.42 13.14
C GLN A 509 -16.77 18.06 12.47
N SER A 510 -15.59 17.42 12.45
CA SER A 510 -15.45 16.05 11.92
C SER A 510 -16.30 15.04 12.68
N TYR A 511 -16.37 15.14 14.01
CA TYR A 511 -17.25 14.28 14.81
C TYR A 511 -18.74 14.54 14.54
N ALA A 512 -19.13 15.80 14.30
CA ALA A 512 -20.49 16.15 13.90
C ALA A 512 -20.86 15.54 12.54
N SER A 513 -20.01 15.69 11.52
CA SER A 513 -20.20 15.05 10.20
C SER A 513 -20.32 13.52 10.34
N ILE A 514 -19.48 12.88 11.16
CA ILE A 514 -19.60 11.45 11.44
C ILE A 514 -20.98 11.12 12.05
N ALA A 515 -21.46 11.91 13.01
CA ALA A 515 -22.77 11.66 13.63
C ALA A 515 -23.95 11.84 12.65
N ASP A 516 -23.86 12.84 11.77
CA ASP A 516 -24.88 13.17 10.79
C ASP A 516 -24.94 12.13 9.66
N GLU A 517 -23.80 11.76 9.09
CA GLU A 517 -23.74 10.76 8.02
C GLU A 517 -24.02 9.34 8.54
N CYS A 518 -23.64 9.03 9.79
CA CYS A 518 -23.83 7.69 10.36
C CYS A 518 -25.21 7.45 11.00
N ASN A 519 -26.16 8.39 10.94
CA ASN A 519 -27.48 8.09 11.48
C ASN A 519 -27.61 8.24 13.02
N ILE A 520 -26.61 8.81 13.73
CA ILE A 520 -26.38 8.43 15.14
C ILE A 520 -27.51 8.91 16.06
N PRO A 521 -28.17 8.02 16.84
CA PRO A 521 -29.26 8.41 17.71
C PRO A 521 -28.82 9.41 18.79
N GLY A 522 -29.47 10.58 18.84
CA GLY A 522 -29.19 11.63 19.82
C GLY A 522 -28.34 12.78 19.30
N ARG A 523 -27.94 12.77 18.02
CA ARG A 523 -27.16 13.86 17.39
C ARG A 523 -27.86 15.22 17.38
N ASP A 524 -29.19 15.23 17.26
CA ASP A 524 -30.00 16.46 17.18
C ASP A 524 -30.25 17.09 18.56
N ASN A 525 -29.74 16.47 19.64
CA ASN A 525 -29.94 16.97 21.00
C ASN A 525 -28.80 17.93 21.38
N PRO A 526 -29.06 19.24 21.51
CA PRO A 526 -28.03 20.25 21.80
C PRO A 526 -27.41 20.11 23.19
N LYS A 527 -28.00 19.28 24.08
CA LYS A 527 -27.45 19.02 25.43
C LYS A 527 -26.42 17.90 25.46
N VAL A 528 -26.23 17.16 24.37
CA VAL A 528 -25.31 16.02 24.29
C VAL A 528 -23.99 16.47 23.68
N ASP A 529 -22.86 16.19 24.33
CA ASP A 529 -21.54 16.40 23.74
C ASP A 529 -21.33 15.41 22.59
N ILE A 530 -21.26 15.94 21.37
CA ILE A 530 -21.10 15.16 20.14
C ILE A 530 -19.86 14.25 20.18
N LEU A 531 -18.79 14.70 20.86
CA LEU A 531 -17.55 13.94 20.99
C LEU A 531 -17.76 12.66 21.81
N VAL A 532 -18.53 12.76 22.90
CA VAL A 532 -18.90 11.60 23.73
C VAL A 532 -19.81 10.66 22.95
N LEU A 533 -20.78 11.21 22.21
CA LEU A 533 -21.77 10.44 21.47
C LEU A 533 -21.11 9.51 20.42
N VAL A 534 -20.26 10.07 19.56
CA VAL A 534 -19.56 9.29 18.51
C VAL A 534 -18.61 8.27 19.12
N ARG A 535 -17.83 8.65 20.13
CA ARG A 535 -16.92 7.74 20.83
C ARG A 535 -17.65 6.52 21.37
N ASP A 536 -18.73 6.76 22.11
CA ASP A 536 -19.52 5.70 22.73
C ASP A 536 -20.24 4.85 21.68
N TRP A 537 -20.70 5.44 20.59
CA TRP A 537 -21.28 4.71 19.46
C TRP A 537 -20.25 3.78 18.80
N LEU A 538 -19.08 4.28 18.42
CA LEU A 538 -17.99 3.47 17.80
C LEU A 538 -17.49 2.35 18.72
N THR A 539 -17.45 2.61 20.03
CA THR A 539 -16.96 1.65 21.02
C THR A 539 -18.00 0.58 21.35
N LYS A 540 -19.27 0.97 21.57
CA LYS A 540 -20.29 0.10 22.18
C LYS A 540 -21.31 -0.42 21.16
N ARG A 541 -21.80 0.43 20.25
CA ARG A 541 -22.94 0.11 19.37
C ARG A 541 -22.52 -0.33 17.98
N PHE A 542 -21.50 0.30 17.40
CA PHE A 542 -20.99 -0.05 16.08
C PHE A 542 -20.10 -1.29 16.18
N LYS A 543 -20.61 -2.45 15.75
CA LYS A 543 -19.94 -3.76 15.90
C LYS A 543 -19.10 -4.20 14.70
N ARG A 544 -18.99 -3.37 13.66
CA ARG A 544 -18.22 -3.65 12.44
C ARG A 544 -16.77 -3.19 12.58
N GLN A 545 -15.87 -3.75 11.78
CA GLN A 545 -14.49 -3.27 11.75
C GLN A 545 -14.43 -1.85 11.19
N TRP A 546 -13.59 -1.00 11.80
CA TRP A 546 -13.41 0.37 11.32
C TRP A 546 -11.98 0.88 11.49
N LEU A 547 -11.61 1.82 10.64
CA LEU A 547 -10.39 2.62 10.70
C LEU A 547 -10.76 4.09 10.92
N MET A 548 -10.17 4.71 11.94
CA MET A 548 -10.22 6.17 12.13
C MET A 548 -8.86 6.77 11.77
N VAL A 549 -8.85 7.69 10.79
CA VAL A 549 -7.69 8.49 10.45
C VAL A 549 -7.77 9.82 11.20
N ILE A 550 -6.79 10.11 12.05
CA ILE A 550 -6.66 11.37 12.78
C ILE A 550 -5.57 12.19 12.10
N ASP A 551 -5.96 13.17 11.29
CA ASP A 551 -5.06 13.91 10.41
C ASP A 551 -4.60 15.25 11.01
N ASN A 552 -3.32 15.58 10.86
CA ASN A 552 -2.68 16.80 11.38
C ASN A 552 -2.76 16.96 12.91
N ALA A 553 -2.56 15.88 13.67
CA ALA A 553 -2.54 15.91 15.13
C ALA A 553 -1.19 16.41 15.68
N ASP A 554 -0.88 17.68 15.41
CA ASP A 554 0.44 18.28 15.69
C ASP A 554 0.57 18.79 17.14
N ASP A 555 -0.54 19.22 17.75
CA ASP A 555 -0.55 19.83 19.08
C ASP A 555 -0.70 18.81 20.21
N THR A 556 0.41 18.52 20.89
CA THR A 556 0.41 17.63 22.06
C THR A 556 -0.45 18.15 23.22
N GLN A 557 -0.55 19.48 23.40
CA GLN A 557 -1.30 20.09 24.50
C GLN A 557 -2.82 20.03 24.27
N LEU A 558 -3.26 19.95 23.01
CA LEU A 558 -4.65 19.78 22.64
C LEU A 558 -5.17 18.37 23.03
N PHE A 559 -4.33 17.35 22.84
CA PHE A 559 -4.71 15.95 23.06
C PHE A 559 -4.40 15.43 24.46
N PHE A 560 -3.33 15.91 25.11
CA PHE A 560 -2.81 15.30 26.34
C PHE A 560 -2.49 16.34 27.40
N GLN A 561 -2.74 15.98 28.67
CA GLN A 561 -2.37 16.83 29.81
C GLN A 561 -0.88 16.63 30.13
N LEU A 562 -0.12 17.72 30.08
CA LEU A 562 1.28 17.73 30.48
C LEU A 562 1.36 18.04 31.98
N GLN A 563 2.20 17.31 32.72
CA GLN A 563 2.29 17.33 34.20
C GLN A 563 2.73 18.67 34.83
N GLN A 564 2.78 19.80 34.11
CA GLN A 564 3.38 21.06 34.57
C GLN A 564 2.52 22.33 34.42
N GLU A 565 1.21 22.24 34.21
CA GLU A 565 0.36 23.45 34.17
C GLU A 565 -0.79 23.41 35.17
N ASN A 566 -0.96 24.51 35.91
CA ASN A 566 -2.20 24.90 36.58
C ASN A 566 -3.26 25.23 35.52
N ALA A 567 -3.70 24.22 34.77
CA ALA A 567 -4.74 24.37 33.77
C ALA A 567 -6.12 24.28 34.42
N ASP A 568 -7.06 25.07 33.91
CA ASP A 568 -8.48 25.07 34.28
C ASP A 568 -9.03 23.62 34.22
N PRO A 569 -9.47 23.03 35.35
CA PRO A 569 -9.93 21.64 35.43
C PRO A 569 -11.20 21.37 34.60
N THR A 570 -11.81 22.41 34.02
CA THR A 570 -13.04 22.30 33.21
C THR A 570 -12.80 21.99 31.73
N ARG A 571 -11.60 22.23 31.17
CA ARG A 571 -11.30 21.95 29.76
C ARG A 571 -10.72 20.56 29.55
N GLU A 572 -11.58 19.64 29.17
CA GLU A 572 -11.21 18.25 28.94
C GLU A 572 -10.44 18.06 27.61
N LYS A 573 -9.35 17.29 27.62
CA LYS A 573 -8.46 17.12 26.45
C LYS A 573 -9.03 16.19 25.38
N LEU A 574 -8.65 16.42 24.11
CA LEU A 574 -9.24 15.69 22.98
C LEU A 574 -8.90 14.19 22.97
N GLY A 575 -7.75 13.79 23.52
CA GLY A 575 -7.30 12.40 23.52
C GLY A 575 -8.28 11.42 24.18
N ARG A 576 -9.11 11.89 25.13
CA ARG A 576 -10.12 11.06 25.82
C ARG A 576 -11.31 10.66 24.95
N TYR A 577 -11.51 11.35 23.83
CA TYR A 577 -12.63 11.12 22.92
C TYR A 577 -12.26 10.14 21.81
N ILE A 578 -10.99 9.80 21.66
CA ILE A 578 -10.52 8.80 20.72
C ILE A 578 -11.05 7.43 21.15
N PRO A 579 -11.87 6.73 20.33
CA PRO A 579 -12.53 5.49 20.74
C PRO A 579 -11.55 4.35 21.01
N GLU A 580 -11.91 3.47 21.95
CA GLU A 580 -11.05 2.37 22.41
C GLU A 580 -11.80 1.04 22.36
N CYS A 581 -11.57 0.24 21.32
CA CYS A 581 -12.17 -1.08 21.17
C CYS A 581 -11.30 -2.00 20.31
N ALA A 582 -11.48 -3.32 20.47
CA ALA A 582 -10.68 -4.32 19.73
C ALA A 582 -11.02 -4.37 18.23
N HIS A 583 -12.23 -3.97 17.83
CA HIS A 583 -12.68 -3.96 16.44
C HIS A 583 -12.39 -2.64 15.70
N GLY A 584 -11.76 -1.67 16.36
CA GLY A 584 -11.35 -0.39 15.78
C GLY A 584 -9.83 -0.33 15.54
N SER A 585 -9.42 0.42 14.53
CA SER A 585 -8.01 0.74 14.27
C SER A 585 -7.82 2.25 14.12
N ILE A 586 -6.65 2.76 14.49
CA ILE A 586 -6.33 4.19 14.40
C ILE A 586 -5.06 4.41 13.61
N LEU A 587 -5.12 5.32 12.66
CA LEU A 587 -3.96 5.86 11.95
C LEU A 587 -3.89 7.37 12.21
N ALA A 588 -2.80 7.85 12.78
CA ALA A 588 -2.61 9.28 13.03
C ALA A 588 -1.51 9.85 12.12
N THR A 589 -1.72 11.04 11.56
CA THR A 589 -0.65 11.82 10.91
C THR A 589 -0.27 13.01 11.80
N THR A 590 1.02 13.28 11.93
CA THR A 590 1.51 14.39 12.75
C THR A 590 2.87 14.87 12.27
N ARG A 591 3.20 16.14 12.49
CA ARG A 591 4.55 16.69 12.34
C ARG A 591 5.37 16.46 13.59
N ASN A 592 4.72 16.20 14.73
CA ASN A 592 5.34 16.11 16.03
C ASN A 592 5.51 14.65 16.48
N LYS A 593 6.76 14.16 16.51
CA LYS A 593 7.10 12.81 16.96
C LYS A 593 6.55 12.45 18.34
N GLN A 594 6.51 13.41 19.28
CA GLN A 594 6.00 13.18 20.63
C GLN A 594 4.48 12.99 20.64
N ALA A 595 3.75 13.76 19.82
CA ALA A 595 2.31 13.57 19.61
C ALA A 595 2.03 12.18 19.03
N GLY A 596 2.79 11.79 18.00
CA GLY A 596 2.66 10.49 17.34
C GLY A 596 2.89 9.32 18.29
N LEU A 597 3.94 9.39 19.12
CA LEU A 597 4.23 8.37 20.14
C LEU A 597 3.06 8.19 21.13
N ARG A 598 2.44 9.29 21.57
CA ARG A 598 1.30 9.23 22.51
C ARG A 598 0.03 8.71 21.84
N LEU A 599 -0.27 9.15 20.62
CA LEU A 599 -1.42 8.66 19.84
C LEU A 599 -1.31 7.17 19.52
N ALA A 600 -0.09 6.68 19.29
CA ALA A 600 0.22 5.28 19.07
C ALA A 600 0.39 4.46 20.38
N ARG A 601 0.08 5.03 21.56
CA ARG A 601 0.22 4.38 22.88
C ARG A 601 1.61 3.80 23.15
N GLY A 602 2.65 4.57 22.85
CA GLY A 602 4.04 4.20 23.08
C GLY A 602 4.65 3.30 22.00
N LYS A 603 3.86 2.84 21.00
CA LYS A 603 4.43 2.19 19.82
C LYS A 603 5.27 3.19 19.03
N PRO A 604 6.43 2.79 18.49
CA PRO A 604 7.30 3.69 17.75
C PRO A 604 6.57 4.18 16.49
N PRO A 605 6.39 5.51 16.32
CA PRO A 605 5.76 6.05 15.13
C PRO A 605 6.66 5.84 13.91
N ILE A 606 6.07 5.76 12.73
CA ILE A 606 6.77 5.54 11.47
C ILE A 606 7.20 6.90 10.92
N GLU A 607 8.51 7.08 10.75
CA GLU A 607 9.07 8.29 10.13
C GLU A 607 8.88 8.26 8.62
N VAL A 608 8.33 9.34 8.08
CA VAL A 608 8.20 9.60 6.65
C VAL A 608 9.29 10.59 6.27
N GLY A 609 10.28 10.12 5.51
CA GLY A 609 11.40 10.90 5.01
C GLY A 609 11.20 11.45 3.60
N ASN A 610 12.24 12.13 3.10
CA ASN A 610 12.28 12.69 1.75
C ASN A 610 12.08 11.61 0.68
N MET A 611 11.67 12.05 -0.52
CA MET A 611 11.51 11.11 -1.63
C MET A 611 12.86 10.59 -2.08
N THR A 612 12.89 9.34 -2.51
CA THR A 612 14.05 8.78 -3.22
C THR A 612 14.12 9.39 -4.62
N SER A 613 15.29 9.31 -5.27
CA SER A 613 15.45 9.81 -6.63
C SER A 613 14.45 9.18 -7.62
N HIS A 614 14.11 7.90 -7.41
CA HIS A 614 13.11 7.22 -8.23
C HIS A 614 11.72 7.79 -8.02
N GLU A 615 11.28 7.90 -6.75
CA GLU A 615 9.99 8.47 -6.39
C GLU A 615 9.88 9.92 -6.91
N THR A 616 10.94 10.72 -6.79
CA THR A 616 10.99 12.11 -7.29
C THR A 616 10.85 12.18 -8.80
N SER A 617 11.57 11.35 -9.55
CA SER A 617 11.44 11.32 -11.01
C SER A 617 10.04 10.91 -11.45
N GLU A 618 9.41 9.96 -10.76
CA GLU A 618 8.04 9.54 -11.05
C GLU A 618 7.05 10.69 -10.78
N LEU A 619 7.15 11.37 -9.63
CA LEU A 619 6.27 12.49 -9.29
C LEU A 619 6.36 13.63 -10.32
N VAL A 620 7.57 14.06 -10.67
CA VAL A 620 7.77 15.20 -11.57
C VAL A 620 7.28 14.88 -12.98
N ARG A 621 7.54 13.67 -13.49
CA ARG A 621 7.05 13.25 -14.82
C ARG A 621 5.53 13.16 -14.88
N THR A 622 4.91 12.60 -13.84
CA THR A 622 3.45 12.51 -13.75
C THR A 622 2.82 13.89 -13.72
N MET A 623 3.33 14.81 -12.89
CA MET A 623 2.75 16.15 -12.75
C MET A 623 2.97 17.05 -13.96
N LEU A 624 4.07 16.87 -14.71
CA LEU A 624 4.34 17.62 -15.93
C LEU A 624 3.79 16.94 -17.20
N GLU A 625 3.14 15.78 -17.06
CA GLU A 625 2.63 14.94 -18.15
C GLU A 625 3.66 14.68 -19.27
N ASN A 626 4.94 14.58 -18.91
CA ASN A 626 6.05 14.52 -19.86
C ASN A 626 7.10 13.49 -19.44
N ASN A 627 7.16 12.38 -20.18
CA ASN A 627 8.10 11.29 -19.94
C ASN A 627 9.50 11.54 -20.53
N ASP A 628 9.65 12.53 -21.42
CA ASP A 628 10.90 12.81 -22.13
C ASP A 628 11.87 13.68 -21.32
N ILE A 629 11.46 14.13 -20.12
CA ILE A 629 12.30 14.92 -19.22
C ILE A 629 13.48 14.07 -18.74
N SER A 630 14.69 14.62 -18.88
CA SER A 630 15.91 13.92 -18.50
C SER A 630 16.04 13.78 -16.98
N ASP A 631 16.58 12.64 -16.53
CA ASP A 631 16.88 12.44 -15.09
C ASP A 631 17.85 13.50 -14.55
N LYS A 632 18.67 14.12 -15.42
CA LYS A 632 19.62 15.17 -15.05
C LYS A 632 18.89 16.47 -14.66
N GLU A 633 17.91 16.90 -15.44
CA GLU A 633 17.08 18.08 -15.12
C GLU A 633 16.33 17.88 -13.81
N ILE A 634 15.68 16.72 -13.66
CA ILE A 634 14.94 16.35 -12.45
C ILE A 634 15.88 16.31 -11.25
N SER A 635 17.06 15.70 -11.37
CA SER A 635 18.06 15.67 -10.29
C SER A 635 18.55 17.08 -9.93
N GLY A 636 18.68 17.97 -10.92
CA GLY A 636 19.00 19.38 -10.72
C GLY A 636 17.95 20.08 -9.85
N LEU A 637 16.68 19.95 -10.21
CA LEU A 637 15.54 20.51 -9.46
C LEU A 637 15.45 19.91 -8.05
N ALA A 638 15.53 18.58 -7.97
CA ALA A 638 15.44 17.82 -6.73
C ALA A 638 16.54 18.19 -5.73
N ALA A 639 17.75 18.48 -6.20
CA ALA A 639 18.84 18.95 -5.36
C ALA A 639 18.56 20.33 -4.75
N ARG A 640 17.89 21.25 -5.47
CA ARG A 640 17.51 22.57 -4.93
C ARG A 640 16.36 22.49 -3.93
N LEU A 641 15.42 21.58 -4.16
CA LEU A 641 14.20 21.39 -3.38
C LEU A 641 14.30 20.26 -2.34
N GLU A 642 15.48 19.70 -2.16
CA GLU A 642 15.82 18.62 -1.21
C GLU A 642 14.90 17.39 -1.28
N ASN A 643 14.39 17.05 -2.47
CA ASN A 643 13.44 15.95 -2.68
C ASN A 643 12.17 16.04 -1.79
N LEU A 644 11.73 17.25 -1.44
CA LEU A 644 10.51 17.47 -0.67
C LEU A 644 9.28 17.38 -1.62
N PRO A 645 8.35 16.42 -1.42
CA PRO A 645 7.22 16.20 -2.33
C PRO A 645 6.40 17.46 -2.59
N LEU A 646 6.08 18.22 -1.53
CA LEU A 646 5.27 19.43 -1.68
C LEU A 646 5.99 20.53 -2.47
N ALA A 647 7.30 20.70 -2.28
CA ALA A 647 8.06 21.69 -3.04
C ALA A 647 8.20 21.27 -4.51
N LEU A 648 8.39 19.97 -4.77
CA LEU A 648 8.41 19.42 -6.12
C LEU A 648 7.06 19.60 -6.82
N ALA A 649 5.96 19.32 -6.13
CA ALA A 649 4.62 19.54 -6.65
C ALA A 649 4.34 21.02 -6.94
N GLN A 650 4.74 21.90 -6.03
CA GLN A 650 4.64 23.35 -6.24
C GLN A 650 5.46 23.81 -7.44
N ALA A 651 6.69 23.32 -7.58
CA ALA A 651 7.54 23.62 -8.72
C ALA A 651 6.94 23.10 -10.02
N ALA A 652 6.43 21.87 -10.05
CA ALA A 652 5.78 21.30 -11.22
C ALA A 652 4.53 22.11 -11.63
N SER A 653 3.68 22.49 -10.66
CA SER A 653 2.52 23.36 -10.90
C SER A 653 2.95 24.70 -11.50
N PHE A 654 3.94 25.36 -10.91
CA PHE A 654 4.45 26.64 -11.40
C PHE A 654 5.04 26.52 -12.82
N ILE A 655 5.82 25.48 -13.09
CA ILE A 655 6.41 25.21 -14.40
C ILE A 655 5.32 25.03 -15.45
N HIS A 656 4.30 24.22 -15.13
CA HIS A 656 3.18 23.93 -16.02
C HIS A 656 2.31 25.19 -16.27
N GLU A 657 1.92 25.90 -15.21
CA GLU A 657 1.08 27.11 -15.31
C GLU A 657 1.74 28.24 -16.09
N ASN A 658 3.06 28.40 -15.96
CA ASN A 658 3.81 29.47 -16.62
C ASN A 658 4.44 29.03 -17.95
N GLY A 659 4.32 27.76 -18.34
CA GLY A 659 4.84 27.23 -19.60
C GLY A 659 6.36 27.38 -19.75
N ILE A 660 7.11 27.27 -18.66
CA ILE A 660 8.58 27.36 -18.64
C ILE A 660 9.23 25.97 -18.60
N THR A 661 10.55 25.88 -18.80
CA THR A 661 11.28 24.62 -18.62
C THR A 661 11.75 24.43 -17.18
N ILE A 662 12.15 23.20 -16.81
CA ILE A 662 12.80 22.94 -15.51
C ILE A 662 14.08 23.77 -15.37
N ASP A 663 14.87 23.88 -16.44
CA ASP A 663 16.10 24.67 -16.43
C ASP A 663 15.82 26.17 -16.20
N ASP A 664 14.79 26.74 -16.84
CA ASP A 664 14.37 28.12 -16.59
C ASP A 664 13.97 28.33 -15.13
N TYR A 665 13.25 27.37 -14.54
CA TYR A 665 12.88 27.42 -13.14
C TYR A 665 14.09 27.30 -12.21
N ILE A 666 15.05 26.43 -12.51
CA ILE A 666 16.31 26.34 -11.75
C ILE A 666 17.07 27.66 -11.81
N VAL A 667 17.10 28.33 -12.98
CA VAL A 667 17.70 29.67 -13.10
C VAL A 667 16.99 30.67 -12.19
N LEU A 668 15.67 30.61 -12.04
CA LEU A 668 14.94 31.45 -11.08
C LEU A 668 15.32 31.14 -9.63
N LEU A 669 15.40 29.86 -9.26
CA LEU A 669 15.77 29.43 -7.91
C LEU A 669 17.22 29.82 -7.54
N ASP A 670 18.14 29.80 -8.50
CA ASP A 670 19.56 30.08 -8.29
C ASP A 670 19.87 31.59 -8.28
N LYS A 671 18.91 32.48 -8.59
CA LYS A 671 19.10 33.95 -8.54
C LYS A 671 19.46 34.46 -7.15
N SER A 672 18.73 34.03 -6.12
CA SER A 672 18.98 34.39 -4.72
C SER A 672 18.13 33.51 -3.79
N ASP A 673 18.54 33.43 -2.52
CA ASP A 673 17.73 32.78 -1.48
C ASP A 673 16.35 33.45 -1.31
N VAL A 674 16.25 34.75 -1.59
CA VAL A 674 14.97 35.49 -1.56
C VAL A 674 14.05 35.01 -2.67
N ALA A 675 14.54 34.95 -3.90
CA ALA A 675 13.78 34.48 -5.06
C ALA A 675 13.28 33.04 -4.88
N LEU A 676 14.12 32.15 -4.35
CA LEU A 676 13.72 30.78 -4.03
C LEU A 676 12.55 30.76 -3.03
N VAL A 677 12.63 31.56 -1.96
CA VAL A 677 11.56 31.61 -0.95
C VAL A 677 10.28 32.23 -1.50
N GLU A 678 10.37 33.23 -2.37
CA GLU A 678 9.22 33.80 -3.10
C GLU A 678 8.53 32.72 -3.94
N CYS A 679 9.28 31.96 -4.74
CA CYS A 679 8.75 30.83 -5.50
C CYS A 679 8.05 29.78 -4.60
N LEU A 680 8.58 29.51 -3.40
CA LEU A 680 7.98 28.60 -2.41
C LEU A 680 6.84 29.23 -1.59
N SER A 681 6.52 30.50 -1.83
CA SER A 681 5.43 31.24 -1.19
C SER A 681 4.20 31.39 -2.06
N GLU A 682 4.34 31.13 -3.36
CA GLU A 682 3.22 31.14 -4.28
C GLU A 682 2.17 30.09 -3.88
N PRO A 683 0.88 30.46 -3.83
CA PRO A 683 -0.20 29.52 -3.62
C PRO A 683 -0.39 28.64 -4.88
N PHE A 684 -0.78 27.38 -4.70
CA PHE A 684 -1.06 26.45 -5.80
C PHE A 684 -2.09 25.40 -5.36
N GLU A 685 -2.87 24.81 -6.25
CA GLU A 685 -3.86 23.80 -5.87
C GLU A 685 -3.26 22.38 -5.86
N THR A 686 -3.60 21.56 -4.85
CA THR A 686 -3.21 20.15 -4.79
C THR A 686 -4.28 19.26 -4.18
N ILE A 687 -4.45 18.07 -4.73
CA ILE A 687 -5.40 17.05 -4.26
C ILE A 687 -5.06 16.61 -2.83
N GLY A 688 -6.07 16.41 -1.99
CA GLY A 688 -5.90 15.89 -0.63
C GLY A 688 -5.33 16.90 0.37
N ARG A 689 -5.53 18.19 0.12
CA ARG A 689 -5.40 19.26 1.12
C ARG A 689 -6.75 19.96 1.31
N ASP A 690 -6.95 20.45 2.52
CA ASP A 690 -8.09 21.25 2.91
C ASP A 690 -8.00 22.65 2.25
N SER A 691 -9.09 23.11 1.65
CA SER A 691 -9.20 24.38 0.91
C SER A 691 -8.90 25.63 1.74
N GLU A 692 -8.92 25.52 3.06
CA GLU A 692 -8.61 26.63 3.98
C GLU A 692 -7.17 26.58 4.51
N THR A 693 -6.37 25.56 4.18
CA THR A 693 -4.97 25.47 4.60
C THR A 693 -4.08 26.10 3.52
N PRO A 694 -3.22 27.07 3.85
CA PRO A 694 -2.44 27.74 2.82
C PRO A 694 -1.55 26.74 2.08
N HIS A 695 -1.64 26.77 0.75
CA HIS A 695 -1.10 25.70 -0.09
C HIS A 695 0.42 25.74 -0.21
N ALA A 696 1.03 26.92 -0.02
CA ALA A 696 2.47 27.10 -0.12
C ALA A 696 3.27 26.32 0.95
N VAL A 697 4.45 25.85 0.55
CA VAL A 697 5.43 25.19 1.45
C VAL A 697 5.78 26.11 2.63
N THR A 698 6.06 27.38 2.35
CA THR A 698 6.45 28.37 3.36
C THR A 698 5.39 28.56 4.44
N ALA A 699 4.12 28.71 4.05
CA ALA A 699 3.02 28.88 4.99
C ALA A 699 2.83 27.65 5.88
N THR A 700 3.01 26.44 5.31
CA THR A 700 2.95 25.18 6.06
C THR A 700 3.95 25.18 7.23
N TRP A 701 5.18 25.67 7.03
CA TRP A 701 6.19 25.71 8.09
C TRP A 701 6.04 26.91 9.02
N ILE A 702 5.61 28.08 8.55
CA ILE A 702 5.35 29.25 9.39
C ILE A 702 4.35 28.91 10.50
N ILE A 703 3.25 28.21 10.18
CA ILE A 703 2.27 27.72 11.17
C ILE A 703 2.95 26.84 12.23
N SER A 704 3.92 26.01 11.83
CA SER A 704 4.64 25.14 12.77
C SER A 704 5.62 25.93 13.64
N PHE A 705 6.25 26.98 13.11
CA PHE A 705 7.14 27.87 13.88
C PHE A 705 6.36 28.64 14.94
N GLU A 706 5.18 29.16 14.60
CA GLU A 706 4.26 29.80 15.54
C GLU A 706 3.79 28.84 16.63
N GLN A 707 3.50 27.59 16.26
CA GLN A 707 3.15 26.55 17.23
C GLN A 707 4.30 26.23 18.19
N ILE A 708 5.53 26.11 17.68
CA ILE A 708 6.71 25.89 18.52
C ILE A 708 6.90 27.06 19.49
N GLU A 709 6.84 28.31 19.01
CA GLU A 709 7.00 29.49 19.87
C GLU A 709 5.92 29.57 20.95
N LYS A 710 4.68 29.16 20.63
CA LYS A 710 3.58 29.08 21.59
C LYS A 710 3.78 27.99 22.65
N GLN A 711 4.28 26.81 22.26
CA GLN A 711 4.51 25.67 23.16
C GLN A 711 5.78 25.84 24.02
N ASP A 712 6.86 26.32 23.42
CA ASP A 712 8.15 26.57 24.05
C ASP A 712 8.84 27.76 23.37
N ARG A 713 8.68 28.95 23.98
CA ARG A 713 9.29 30.19 23.50
C ARG A 713 10.80 30.06 23.30
N PHE A 714 11.49 29.31 24.17
CA PHE A 714 12.94 29.14 24.04
C PHE A 714 13.30 28.27 22.83
N ALA A 715 12.51 27.24 22.51
CA ALA A 715 12.70 26.48 21.27
C ALA A 715 12.51 27.37 20.02
N GLY A 716 11.54 28.29 20.05
CA GLY A 716 11.37 29.32 19.02
C GLY A 716 12.60 30.23 18.87
N ASP A 717 13.12 30.75 19.98
CA ASP A 717 14.33 31.58 19.98
C ASP A 717 15.56 30.81 19.47
N VAL A 718 15.70 29.53 19.82
CA VAL A 718 16.79 28.67 19.31
C VAL A 718 16.65 28.44 17.81
N LEU A 719 15.45 28.16 17.31
CA LEU A 719 15.19 28.02 15.87
C LEU A 719 15.59 29.29 15.11
N SER A 720 15.20 30.46 15.63
CA SER A 720 15.56 31.76 15.07
C SER A 720 17.08 31.99 15.07
N LEU A 721 17.77 31.69 16.17
CA LEU A 721 19.22 31.82 16.29
C LEU A 721 19.96 30.93 15.28
N ILE A 722 19.67 29.62 15.28
CA ILE A 722 20.41 28.65 14.44
C ILE A 722 20.10 28.83 12.94
N SER A 723 18.96 29.44 12.59
CA SER A 723 18.65 29.80 11.20
C SER A 723 19.68 30.78 10.59
N LEU A 724 20.42 31.51 11.41
CA LEU A 724 21.41 32.51 11.00
C LEU A 724 22.85 31.98 11.01
N LEU A 725 23.04 30.70 11.37
CA LEU A 725 24.33 30.03 11.36
C LEU A 725 24.51 29.23 10.06
N ASP A 726 25.68 28.63 9.86
CA ASP A 726 25.78 27.54 8.86
C ASP A 726 24.79 26.42 9.23
N ARG A 727 24.13 25.85 8.21
CA ARG A 727 23.05 24.88 8.39
C ARG A 727 23.54 23.50 8.83
N GLN A 728 24.82 23.19 8.63
CA GLN A 728 25.41 21.90 8.98
C GLN A 728 26.34 22.03 10.19
N ALA A 729 26.48 20.95 10.95
CA ALA A 729 27.43 20.81 12.05
C ALA A 729 27.32 21.88 13.16
N ILE A 730 26.11 22.41 13.40
CA ILE A 730 25.85 23.47 14.38
C ILE A 730 26.22 22.97 15.80
N PRO A 731 27.21 23.59 16.47
CA PRO A 731 27.61 23.20 17.82
C PRO A 731 26.51 23.48 18.84
N ARG A 732 26.24 22.49 19.70
CA ARG A 732 25.34 22.66 20.86
C ARG A 732 25.78 23.77 21.81
N GLU A 733 27.09 24.03 21.86
CA GLU A 733 27.68 25.10 22.68
C GLU A 733 27.15 26.49 22.29
N PHE A 734 26.81 26.73 21.02
CA PHE A 734 26.20 28.01 20.62
C PHE A 734 24.82 28.20 21.26
N VAL A 735 24.01 27.14 21.34
CA VAL A 735 22.70 27.17 22.01
C VAL A 735 22.87 27.41 23.51
N ALA A 736 23.87 26.77 24.12
CA ALA A 736 24.18 26.98 25.54
C ALA A 736 24.65 28.41 25.85
N ASN A 737 25.54 28.96 25.02
CA ASN A 737 26.10 30.30 25.20
C ASN A 737 25.04 31.40 25.01
N TYR A 738 24.13 31.23 24.06
CA TYR A 738 23.02 32.15 23.85
C TYR A 738 22.14 32.31 25.10
N TRP A 739 21.85 31.21 25.80
CA TRP A 739 21.02 31.23 27.01
C TRP A 739 21.68 31.90 28.21
N GLN A 740 23.00 31.73 28.41
CA GLN A 740 23.72 32.20 29.60
C GLN A 740 23.67 33.73 29.78
N LYS A 741 23.42 34.51 28.72
CA LYS A 741 23.30 35.98 28.80
C LYS A 741 21.93 36.48 29.27
N GLY A 742 20.92 35.62 29.36
CA GLY A 742 19.53 36.02 29.61
C GLY A 742 19.16 36.35 31.06
N LYS A 743 19.86 35.80 32.08
CA LYS A 743 19.60 36.08 33.50
C LYS A 743 20.85 35.88 34.36
N VAL A 744 21.21 36.91 35.12
CA VAL A 744 22.00 36.76 36.36
C VAL A 744 21.16 35.93 37.33
N ILE A 745 21.67 34.77 37.73
CA ILE A 745 21.60 34.13 39.06
C ILE A 745 22.10 32.69 38.86
N GLU A 746 23.01 32.29 39.74
CA GLU A 746 23.61 30.96 39.90
C GLU A 746 22.57 29.87 40.27
N ALA A 747 21.49 29.73 39.49
CA ALA A 747 20.51 28.68 39.68
C ALA A 747 20.85 27.46 38.80
N ASN A 748 21.40 26.42 39.45
CA ASN A 748 21.53 25.02 39.02
C ASN A 748 21.83 24.77 37.52
N LYS A 749 23.11 24.59 37.18
CA LYS A 749 23.58 24.11 35.85
C LYS A 749 22.77 22.91 35.31
N SER A 750 22.37 21.98 36.18
CA SER A 750 21.54 20.81 35.82
C SER A 750 20.16 21.17 35.27
N SER A 751 19.53 22.25 35.76
CA SER A 751 18.23 22.71 35.26
C SER A 751 18.33 23.39 33.88
N GLN A 752 19.49 23.96 33.56
CA GLN A 752 19.76 24.62 32.28
C GLN A 752 19.93 23.59 31.16
N GLU A 753 20.71 22.55 31.42
CA GLU A 753 20.92 21.45 30.47
C GLU A 753 19.60 20.74 30.12
N VAL A 754 18.74 20.50 31.12
CA VAL A 754 17.39 19.95 30.90
C VAL A 754 16.55 20.84 29.99
N ARG A 755 16.65 22.17 30.10
CA ARG A 755 15.88 23.10 29.27
C ARG A 755 16.37 23.13 27.82
N ILE A 756 17.69 23.10 27.61
CA ILE A 756 18.28 22.98 26.27
C ILE A 756 17.88 21.66 25.63
N ILE A 757 17.97 20.54 26.36
CA ILE A 757 17.55 19.22 25.89
C ILE A 757 16.06 19.23 25.51
N LYS A 758 15.19 19.88 26.30
CA LYS A 758 13.77 20.03 25.99
C LYS A 758 13.54 20.84 24.72
N ALA A 759 14.16 22.01 24.59
CA ALA A 759 14.01 22.86 23.41
C ALA A 759 14.50 22.17 22.13
N LEU A 760 15.69 21.57 22.17
CA LEU A 760 16.20 20.76 21.05
C LEU A 760 15.32 19.53 20.79
N GLY A 761 14.76 18.92 21.84
CA GLY A 761 13.79 17.84 21.74
C GLY A 761 12.52 18.26 20.99
N THR A 762 12.02 19.47 21.24
CA THR A 762 10.89 20.08 20.52
C THR A 762 11.24 20.27 19.04
N LEU A 763 12.37 20.90 18.72
CA LEU A 763 12.78 21.13 17.33
C LEU A 763 12.99 19.82 16.55
N LYS A 764 13.61 18.82 17.19
CA LYS A 764 13.76 17.46 16.63
C LYS A 764 12.41 16.77 16.44
N ALA A 765 11.46 16.97 17.35
CA ALA A 765 10.14 16.37 17.25
C ALA A 765 9.38 16.84 16.02
N PHE A 766 9.58 18.09 15.58
CA PHE A 766 9.03 18.66 14.34
C PHE A 766 9.86 18.36 13.08
N CYS A 767 10.96 17.61 13.21
CA CYS A 767 11.91 17.29 12.13
C CYS A 767 12.57 18.53 11.49
N PHE A 768 12.65 19.68 12.18
CA PHE A 768 13.32 20.88 11.66
C PHE A 768 14.84 20.84 11.85
N VAL A 769 15.29 20.06 12.82
CA VAL A 769 16.71 19.79 13.05
C VAL A 769 16.92 18.29 13.24
N SER A 770 18.04 17.80 12.73
CA SER A 770 18.57 16.47 13.02
C SER A 770 19.83 16.59 13.87
N GLU A 771 20.20 15.49 14.53
CA GLU A 771 21.38 15.44 15.39
C GLU A 771 22.36 14.40 14.85
N ALA A 772 23.58 14.83 14.59
CA ALA A 772 24.68 13.99 14.17
C ALA A 772 25.28 13.21 15.36
N LYS A 773 26.16 12.25 15.07
CA LYS A 773 26.77 11.38 16.09
C LYS A 773 27.63 12.15 17.10
N ASP A 774 28.22 13.27 16.69
CA ASP A 774 29.02 14.17 17.55
C ASP A 774 28.15 15.19 18.30
N LEU A 775 26.83 14.98 18.32
CA LEU A 775 25.82 15.84 18.94
C LEU A 775 25.62 17.20 18.23
N SER A 776 26.28 17.45 17.09
CA SER A 776 26.02 18.65 16.29
C SER A 776 24.61 18.61 15.68
N LEU A 777 24.04 19.78 15.43
CA LEU A 777 22.72 19.91 14.83
C LEU A 777 22.85 20.25 13.34
N ASP A 778 22.03 19.62 12.53
CA ASP A 778 21.86 19.97 11.12
C ASP A 778 20.44 20.49 10.90
N MET A 779 20.32 21.53 10.07
CA MET A 779 19.06 22.11 9.65
C MET A 779 18.88 21.94 8.14
N HIS A 780 17.65 21.59 7.75
CA HIS A 780 17.25 21.52 6.35
C HIS A 780 17.34 22.92 5.70
N ARG A 781 17.92 23.05 4.51
CA ARG A 781 18.18 24.38 3.87
C ARG A 781 16.89 25.16 3.68
N LEU A 782 15.85 24.53 3.13
CA LEU A 782 14.57 25.20 2.94
C LEU A 782 13.96 25.68 4.28
N VAL A 783 14.04 24.89 5.35
CA VAL A 783 13.59 25.29 6.69
C VAL A 783 14.34 26.52 7.18
N GLN A 784 15.66 26.56 6.98
CA GLN A 784 16.50 27.71 7.33
C GLN A 784 16.04 28.98 6.61
N LEU A 785 15.81 28.91 5.30
CA LEU A 785 15.40 30.06 4.50
C LEU A 785 14.01 30.58 4.91
N VAL A 786 13.06 29.68 5.15
CA VAL A 786 11.72 30.07 5.61
C VAL A 786 11.75 30.63 7.03
N ALA A 787 12.61 30.13 7.92
CA ALA A 787 12.79 30.68 9.27
C ALA A 787 13.33 32.13 9.22
N ARG A 788 14.23 32.45 8.28
CA ARG A 788 14.69 33.83 8.05
C ARG A 788 13.57 34.72 7.51
N LYS A 789 12.77 34.25 6.54
CA LYS A 789 11.59 35.00 6.08
C LYS A 789 10.61 35.27 7.22
N TRP A 790 10.37 34.28 8.09
CA TRP A 790 9.51 34.44 9.27
C TRP A 790 10.05 35.50 10.23
N LEU A 791 11.37 35.57 10.44
CA LEU A 791 12.01 36.64 11.22
C LEU A 791 11.85 38.02 10.61
N VAL A 792 11.96 38.13 9.27
CA VAL A 792 11.71 39.38 8.53
C VAL A 792 10.25 39.82 8.69
N MET A 793 9.29 38.91 8.52
CA MET A 793 7.85 39.19 8.71
C MET A 793 7.54 39.68 10.12
N LYS A 794 8.27 39.18 11.14
CA LYS A 794 8.14 39.60 12.53
C LYS A 794 8.92 40.88 12.88
N GLY A 795 9.73 41.41 11.98
CA GLY A 795 10.63 42.54 12.26
C GLY A 795 11.74 42.22 13.27
N LYS A 796 12.07 40.94 13.49
CA LYS A 796 13.07 40.48 14.48
C LYS A 796 14.41 40.05 13.86
N MET A 797 14.57 40.18 12.54
CA MET A 797 15.78 39.75 11.83
C MET A 797 17.05 40.38 12.39
N ALA A 798 17.08 41.71 12.53
CA ALA A 798 18.26 42.44 13.04
C ALA A 798 18.61 42.07 14.48
N GLU A 799 17.60 41.83 15.33
CA GLU A 799 17.78 41.40 16.72
C GLU A 799 18.49 40.04 16.77
N PHE A 800 17.97 39.05 16.03
CA PHE A 800 18.55 37.72 16.03
C PHE A 800 19.89 37.64 15.28
N ALA A 801 20.11 38.46 14.24
CA ALA A 801 21.41 38.62 13.58
C ALA A 801 22.48 39.08 14.57
N GLN A 802 22.15 40.08 15.40
CA GLN A 802 23.04 40.53 16.46
C GLN A 802 23.28 39.44 17.51
N HIS A 803 22.26 38.68 17.91
CA HIS A 803 22.40 37.56 18.85
C HIS A 803 23.29 36.44 18.29
N ALA A 804 23.12 36.06 17.03
CA ALA A 804 23.92 35.04 16.36
C ALA A 804 25.38 35.48 16.26
N LEU A 805 25.64 36.70 15.78
CA LEU A 805 26.97 37.28 15.70
C LEU A 805 27.67 37.29 17.06
N LYS A 806 26.97 37.74 18.12
CA LYS A 806 27.50 37.79 19.49
C LYS A 806 27.84 36.39 19.98
N THR A 807 26.93 35.42 19.78
CA THR A 807 27.09 34.03 20.21
C THR A 807 28.32 33.38 19.56
N VAL A 808 28.48 33.51 18.24
CA VAL A 808 29.65 32.98 17.53
C VAL A 808 30.92 33.73 17.94
N SER A 809 30.87 35.05 18.04
CA SER A 809 31.99 35.89 18.46
C SER A 809 32.49 35.60 19.89
N ASP A 810 31.59 35.24 20.81
CA ASP A 810 31.96 34.83 22.18
C ASP A 810 32.58 33.43 22.21
N ALA A 811 32.12 32.53 21.34
CA ALA A 811 32.53 31.13 21.33
C ALA A 811 33.80 30.89 20.49
N PHE A 812 34.04 31.69 19.44
CA PHE A 812 35.15 31.50 18.52
C PHE A 812 36.49 31.84 19.21
N PRO A 813 37.37 30.86 19.46
CA PRO A 813 38.62 31.11 20.17
C PRO A 813 39.66 31.77 19.28
N PHE A 814 40.65 32.43 19.89
CA PHE A 814 41.82 32.90 19.16
C PHE A 814 42.65 31.70 18.65
N GLY A 815 43.13 31.77 17.41
CA GLY A 815 43.86 30.68 16.77
C GLY A 815 45.19 30.35 17.44
N ARG A 816 45.31 29.12 17.97
CA ARG A 816 46.50 28.50 18.55
C ARG A 816 46.47 27.00 18.24
N PHE A 817 47.57 26.30 18.53
CA PHE A 817 47.63 24.84 18.35
C PHE A 817 46.48 24.11 19.05
N GLU A 818 46.17 24.49 20.29
CA GLU A 818 45.14 23.85 21.11
C GLU A 818 43.70 24.15 20.64
N THR A 819 43.50 25.27 19.93
CA THR A 819 42.16 25.74 19.52
C THR A 819 41.87 25.49 18.04
N ARG A 820 42.84 24.94 17.29
CA ARG A 820 42.77 24.70 15.84
C ARG A 820 41.50 23.97 15.41
N GLU A 821 41.18 22.86 16.06
CA GLU A 821 40.01 22.03 15.70
C GLU A 821 38.70 22.77 15.96
N VAL A 822 38.63 23.53 17.05
CA VAL A 822 37.45 24.35 17.41
C VAL A 822 37.27 25.49 16.40
N CYS A 823 38.34 26.20 16.05
CA CYS A 823 38.32 27.24 15.03
C CYS A 823 37.82 26.68 13.69
N LEU A 824 38.35 25.53 13.24
CA LEU A 824 37.94 24.87 12.00
C LEU A 824 36.45 24.50 12.03
N LYS A 825 35.97 23.93 13.16
CA LYS A 825 34.55 23.59 13.35
C LYS A 825 33.65 24.84 13.29
N TYR A 826 34.10 25.97 13.83
CA TYR A 826 33.27 27.18 13.95
C TYR A 826 33.36 28.11 12.74
N LEU A 827 34.35 27.91 11.87
CA LEU A 827 34.62 28.76 10.72
C LEU A 827 33.42 28.94 9.76
N PRO A 828 32.66 27.89 9.39
CA PRO A 828 31.48 28.05 8.53
C PRO A 828 30.42 28.96 9.17
N HIS A 829 30.20 28.80 10.49
CA HIS A 829 29.24 29.63 11.22
C HIS A 829 29.72 31.08 11.38
N ALA A 830 31.03 31.30 11.53
CA ALA A 830 31.62 32.64 11.53
C ALA A 830 31.38 33.36 10.20
N TYR A 831 31.62 32.69 9.06
CA TYR A 831 31.28 33.25 7.76
C TYR A 831 29.78 33.51 7.60
N ALA A 832 28.92 32.62 8.09
CA ALA A 832 27.47 32.80 8.02
C ALA A 832 26.99 34.09 8.71
N VAL A 833 27.46 34.36 9.95
CA VAL A 833 27.06 35.56 10.69
C VAL A 833 27.73 36.84 10.19
N LEU A 834 28.87 36.73 9.49
CA LEU A 834 29.59 37.88 8.92
C LEU A 834 29.00 38.36 7.58
N LYS A 835 28.27 37.51 6.85
CA LYS A 835 27.58 37.89 5.61
C LYS A 835 26.46 38.92 5.83
N ASP A 836 25.91 39.00 7.04
CA ASP A 836 24.84 39.94 7.37
C ASP A 836 25.43 41.28 7.85
N GLU A 837 25.19 42.34 7.07
CA GLU A 837 25.62 43.71 7.39
C GLU A 837 24.55 44.52 8.15
N SER A 838 23.38 43.95 8.45
CA SER A 838 22.26 44.65 9.09
C SER A 838 22.56 45.15 10.51
N THR A 839 23.66 44.69 11.12
CA THR A 839 24.03 45.04 12.49
C THR A 839 24.74 46.39 12.56
N SER A 840 23.97 47.47 12.72
CA SER A 840 24.49 48.85 12.85
C SER A 840 24.89 49.24 14.28
N SER A 841 24.49 48.46 15.28
CA SER A 841 24.70 48.75 16.70
C SER A 841 26.18 48.77 17.08
N ARG A 842 26.56 49.65 18.02
CA ARG A 842 27.95 49.76 18.50
C ARG A 842 28.46 48.42 19.05
N GLU A 843 27.64 47.72 19.84
CA GLU A 843 27.96 46.40 20.36
C GLU A 843 28.16 45.35 19.27
N GLY A 844 27.30 45.35 18.24
CA GLY A 844 27.41 44.43 17.12
C GLY A 844 28.69 44.64 16.31
N LYS A 845 29.08 45.89 16.07
CA LYS A 845 30.35 46.22 15.41
C LYS A 845 31.56 45.76 16.24
N VAL A 846 31.51 45.89 17.56
CA VAL A 846 32.57 45.35 18.45
C VAL A 846 32.63 43.83 18.41
N ALA A 847 31.47 43.14 18.44
CA ALA A 847 31.42 41.69 18.30
C ALA A 847 31.96 41.21 16.94
N ARG A 848 31.66 41.95 15.86
CA ARG A 848 32.21 41.72 14.52
C ARG A 848 33.73 41.84 14.51
N ALA A 849 34.27 42.94 15.03
CA ALA A 849 35.71 43.17 15.10
C ALA A 849 36.44 42.07 15.91
N ARG A 850 35.85 41.64 17.04
CA ARG A 850 36.41 40.55 17.84
C ARG A 850 36.41 39.21 17.10
N LEU A 851 35.32 38.87 16.41
CA LEU A 851 35.24 37.62 15.66
C LEU A 851 36.27 37.60 14.52
N LEU A 852 36.33 38.68 13.74
CA LEU A 852 37.31 38.85 12.68
C LEU A 852 38.75 38.76 13.24
N HIS A 853 39.04 39.42 14.37
CA HIS A 853 40.36 39.33 15.01
C HIS A 853 40.75 37.90 15.40
N ASN A 854 39.82 37.12 15.96
CA ASN A 854 40.08 35.73 16.32
C ASN A 854 40.26 34.84 15.08
N MET A 855 39.48 35.09 14.01
CA MET A 855 39.67 34.43 12.70
C MET A 855 41.03 34.79 12.09
N THR A 856 41.47 36.05 12.16
CA THR A 856 42.81 36.48 11.73
C THR A 856 43.89 35.68 12.45
N GLY A 857 43.79 35.53 13.78
CA GLY A 857 44.73 34.72 14.56
C GLY A 857 44.78 33.27 14.08
N TYR A 858 43.63 32.68 13.73
CA TYR A 858 43.55 31.33 13.16
C TYR A 858 44.22 31.23 11.78
N PHE A 859 43.94 32.15 10.85
CA PHE A 859 44.56 32.11 9.53
C PHE A 859 46.05 32.40 9.56
N PHE A 860 46.50 33.28 10.45
CA PHE A 860 47.92 33.52 10.69
C PHE A 860 48.61 32.24 11.17
N TYR A 861 48.00 31.53 12.12
CA TYR A 861 48.49 30.24 12.61
C TYR A 861 48.53 29.16 11.51
N GLU A 862 47.52 29.08 10.63
CA GLU A 862 47.51 28.15 9.48
C GLU A 862 48.42 28.59 8.31
N GLY A 863 49.14 29.71 8.44
CA GLY A 863 50.00 30.24 7.37
C GLY A 863 49.25 30.86 6.18
N ARG A 864 47.94 31.07 6.30
CA ARG A 864 47.07 31.71 5.28
C ARG A 864 47.13 33.24 5.42
N LEU A 865 48.33 33.79 5.21
CA LEU A 865 48.64 35.19 5.51
C LEU A 865 47.80 36.21 4.74
N LYS A 866 47.38 35.88 3.51
CA LYS A 866 46.55 36.75 2.68
C LYS A 866 45.14 36.92 3.25
N GLU A 867 44.52 35.83 3.70
CA GLU A 867 43.20 35.88 4.34
C GLU A 867 43.26 36.56 5.71
N ALA A 868 44.36 36.35 6.44
CA ALA A 868 44.62 37.06 7.68
C ALA A 868 44.74 38.58 7.44
N GLU A 869 45.44 39.02 6.39
CA GLU A 869 45.52 40.43 6.00
C GLU A 869 44.14 41.01 5.69
N GLU A 870 43.37 40.37 4.80
CA GLU A 870 42.04 40.84 4.39
C GLU A 870 41.12 41.05 5.59
N LEU A 871 41.04 40.08 6.50
CA LEU A 871 40.23 40.19 7.72
C LEU A 871 40.77 41.24 8.70
N GLN A 872 42.10 41.39 8.79
CA GLN A 872 42.73 42.34 9.71
C GLN A 872 42.56 43.79 9.26
N VAL A 873 42.49 44.05 7.95
CA VAL A 873 42.10 45.36 7.39
C VAL A 873 40.68 45.72 7.84
N ASP A 874 39.73 44.79 7.75
CA ASP A 874 38.36 45.00 8.24
C ASP A 874 38.31 45.28 9.75
N VAL A 875 39.09 44.54 10.56
CA VAL A 875 39.20 44.79 12.01
C VAL A 875 39.71 46.21 12.27
N MET A 876 40.76 46.64 11.57
CA MET A 876 41.32 47.98 11.70
C MET A 876 40.27 49.04 11.35
N GLU A 877 39.58 48.91 10.23
CA GLU A 877 38.55 49.86 9.82
C GLU A 877 37.39 49.94 10.82
N ILE A 878 36.89 48.80 11.29
CA ILE A 878 35.78 48.76 12.25
C ILE A 878 36.21 49.38 13.58
N THR A 879 37.38 49.02 14.10
CA THR A 879 37.88 49.56 15.38
C THR A 879 38.17 51.05 15.29
N LYS A 880 38.76 51.53 14.20
CA LYS A 880 38.96 52.97 13.93
C LYS A 880 37.64 53.74 13.91
N ARG A 881 36.62 53.24 13.20
CA ARG A 881 35.29 53.88 13.13
C ARG A 881 34.52 53.86 14.46
N VAL A 882 34.67 52.82 15.27
CA VAL A 882 33.86 52.60 16.49
C VAL A 882 34.53 53.12 17.77
N LEU A 883 35.86 53.09 17.82
CA LEU A 883 36.65 53.38 19.01
C LEU A 883 37.59 54.59 18.84
N GLY A 884 37.95 54.97 17.60
CA GLY A 884 38.81 56.11 17.26
C GLY A 884 40.27 55.75 16.90
N ASP A 885 41.03 56.72 16.38
CA ASP A 885 42.43 56.58 15.87
C ASP A 885 43.44 56.20 16.95
N GLU A 886 43.19 56.63 18.18
CA GLU A 886 44.10 56.49 19.31
C GLU A 886 43.72 55.35 20.25
N HIS A 887 42.60 54.67 20.01
CA HIS A 887 42.14 53.63 20.92
C HIS A 887 43.12 52.44 20.94
N PRO A 888 43.47 51.87 22.12
CA PRO A 888 44.44 50.77 22.21
C PRO A 888 44.15 49.58 21.28
N HIS A 889 42.88 49.18 21.13
CA HIS A 889 42.48 48.14 20.19
C HIS A 889 42.69 48.49 18.71
N THR A 890 42.51 49.76 18.31
CA THR A 890 42.80 50.24 16.94
C THR A 890 44.31 50.21 16.69
N LEU A 891 45.11 50.69 17.65
CA LEU A 891 46.57 50.65 17.53
C LEU A 891 47.11 49.22 17.52
N THR A 892 46.49 48.32 18.26
CA THR A 892 46.82 46.88 18.25
C THR A 892 46.44 46.23 16.92
N SER A 893 45.28 46.57 16.35
CA SER A 893 44.87 46.01 15.05
C SER A 893 45.75 46.49 13.89
N MET A 894 46.19 47.75 13.91
CA MET A 894 47.18 48.29 12.97
C MET A 894 48.54 47.59 13.10
N ASN A 895 49.03 47.38 14.34
CA ASN A 895 50.28 46.67 14.57
C ASN A 895 50.22 45.21 14.09
N ASN A 896 49.08 44.54 14.26
CA ASN A 896 48.88 43.17 13.77
C ASN A 896 48.83 43.11 12.23
N LEU A 897 48.26 44.12 11.57
CA LEU A 897 48.29 44.24 10.11
C LEU A 897 49.73 44.43 9.59
N ALA A 898 50.52 45.26 10.27
CA ALA A 898 51.94 45.42 9.93
C ALA A 898 52.72 44.11 10.11
N SER A 899 52.45 43.35 11.17
CA SER A 899 53.04 42.01 11.37
C SER A 899 52.64 41.02 10.25
N ALA A 900 51.41 41.12 9.72
CA ALA A 900 50.99 40.33 8.58
C ALA A 900 51.76 40.71 7.30
N TYR A 901 51.95 42.01 7.01
CA TYR A 901 52.80 42.48 5.91
C TYR A 901 54.25 42.03 6.07
N GLN A 902 54.80 42.15 7.27
CA GLN A 902 56.12 41.67 7.63
C GLN A 902 56.25 40.17 7.31
N SER A 903 55.28 39.36 7.73
CA SER A 903 55.27 37.91 7.46
C SER A 903 55.16 37.55 5.98
N GLN A 904 54.64 38.47 5.14
CA GLN A 904 54.56 38.32 3.68
C GLN A 904 55.78 38.89 2.94
N GLY A 905 56.76 39.48 3.64
CA GLY A 905 57.91 40.15 3.03
C GLY A 905 57.63 41.56 2.49
N ARG A 906 56.47 42.13 2.83
CA ARG A 906 56.02 43.48 2.45
C ARG A 906 56.50 44.51 3.46
N TRP A 907 57.82 44.66 3.57
CA TRP A 907 58.45 45.42 4.66
C TRP A 907 58.17 46.93 4.61
N LYS A 908 57.89 47.50 3.42
CA LYS A 908 57.61 48.94 3.28
C LYS A 908 56.25 49.29 3.86
N GLU A 909 55.23 48.52 3.52
CA GLU A 909 53.88 48.69 4.06
C GLU A 909 53.83 48.40 5.57
N ALA A 910 54.64 47.46 6.05
CA ALA A 910 54.81 47.21 7.49
C ALA A 910 55.44 48.42 8.20
N GLU A 911 56.53 48.98 7.66
CA GLU A 911 57.21 50.16 8.21
C GLU A 911 56.26 51.37 8.33
N GLU A 912 55.48 51.66 7.29
CA GLU A 912 54.54 52.79 7.29
C GLU A 912 53.54 52.68 8.44
N LEU A 913 52.91 51.52 8.61
CA LEU A 913 51.95 51.29 9.70
C LEU A 913 52.64 51.30 11.08
N GLU A 914 53.81 50.70 11.22
CA GLU A 914 54.56 50.63 12.49
C GLU A 914 55.02 52.01 12.97
N ILE A 915 55.47 52.88 12.06
CA ILE A 915 55.85 54.26 12.38
C ILE A 915 54.64 55.02 12.93
N ASP A 916 53.49 54.91 12.27
CA ASP A 916 52.27 55.62 12.68
C ASP A 916 51.75 55.11 14.03
N VAL A 917 51.74 53.79 14.25
CA VAL A 917 51.37 53.19 15.54
C VAL A 917 52.34 53.62 16.64
N MET A 918 53.66 53.56 16.40
CA MET A 918 54.67 53.93 17.39
C MET A 918 54.55 55.40 17.79
N LYS A 919 54.42 56.31 16.82
CA LYS A 919 54.23 57.75 17.08
C LYS A 919 52.97 58.00 17.91
N THR A 920 51.87 57.32 17.58
CA THR A 920 50.60 57.48 18.27
C THR A 920 50.65 56.91 19.70
N ARG A 921 51.18 55.70 19.88
CA ARG A 921 51.39 55.11 21.22
C ARG A 921 52.34 55.95 22.08
N LYS A 922 53.42 56.47 21.49
CA LYS A 922 54.35 57.39 22.17
C LYS A 922 53.67 58.68 22.64
N ARG A 923 52.74 59.22 21.84
CA ARG A 923 51.94 60.41 22.20
C ARG A 923 50.92 60.12 23.30
N VAL A 924 50.19 59.01 23.19
CA VAL A 924 49.02 58.69 24.03
C VAL A 924 49.42 58.00 25.34
N LEU A 925 50.36 57.06 25.29
CA LEU A 925 50.78 56.21 26.40
C LEU A 925 52.15 56.62 26.99
N GLY A 926 52.90 57.47 26.26
CA GLY A 926 54.27 57.87 26.61
C GLY A 926 55.34 57.02 25.93
N GLY A 927 56.56 57.57 25.89
CA GLY A 927 57.71 56.93 25.26
C GLY A 927 58.19 55.62 25.90
N GLU A 928 57.90 55.36 27.18
CA GLU A 928 58.39 54.20 27.96
C GLU A 928 57.33 53.08 28.16
N HIS A 929 56.10 53.26 27.68
CA HIS A 929 55.03 52.29 27.87
C HIS A 929 55.34 50.95 27.15
N PRO A 930 55.01 49.77 27.73
CA PRO A 930 55.29 48.47 27.11
C PRO A 930 54.80 48.33 25.67
N ASP A 931 53.61 48.84 25.35
CA ASP A 931 53.08 48.81 23.98
C ASP A 931 53.86 49.72 23.01
N THR A 932 54.37 50.87 23.50
CA THR A 932 55.23 51.76 22.71
C THR A 932 56.57 51.09 22.42
N LEU A 933 57.17 50.45 23.43
CA LEU A 933 58.41 49.69 23.28
C LEU A 933 58.23 48.49 22.34
N THR A 934 57.09 47.81 22.41
CA THR A 934 56.74 46.71 21.49
C THR A 934 56.67 47.20 20.04
N SER A 935 56.03 48.35 19.79
CA SER A 935 55.99 48.94 18.43
C SER A 935 57.37 49.39 17.94
N MET A 936 58.23 49.92 18.82
CA MET A 936 59.62 50.23 18.46
C MET A 936 60.42 48.96 18.12
N ASN A 937 60.21 47.87 18.86
CA ASN A 937 60.85 46.58 18.59
C ASN A 937 60.39 45.99 17.24
N ASN A 938 59.10 46.05 16.93
CA ASN A 938 58.57 45.57 15.65
C ASN A 938 59.15 46.39 14.49
N LEU A 939 59.20 47.72 14.63
CA LEU A 939 59.83 48.62 13.64
C LEU A 939 61.32 48.33 13.45
N ALA A 940 62.06 48.08 14.54
CA ALA A 940 63.47 47.68 14.47
C ALA A 940 63.65 46.34 13.74
N SER A 941 62.76 45.36 13.97
CA SER A 941 62.74 44.10 13.23
C SER A 941 62.46 44.31 11.75
N THR A 942 61.55 45.22 11.39
CA THR A 942 61.27 45.58 10.00
C THR A 942 62.49 46.23 9.34
N TYR A 943 63.21 47.14 10.02
CA TYR A 943 64.47 47.69 9.51
C TYR A 943 65.56 46.65 9.32
N TRP A 944 65.72 45.73 10.28
CA TRP A 944 66.64 44.61 10.15
C TRP A 944 66.35 43.76 8.91
N ASN A 945 65.07 43.43 8.68
CA ASN A 945 64.64 42.66 7.50
C ASN A 945 64.79 43.45 6.18
N GLN A 946 64.79 44.78 6.23
CA GLN A 946 65.13 45.65 5.09
C GLN A 946 66.64 45.83 4.89
N GLY A 947 67.49 45.40 5.83
CA GLY A 947 68.94 45.61 5.80
C GLY A 947 69.40 47.04 6.10
N ARG A 948 68.63 47.78 6.91
CA ARG A 948 68.90 49.17 7.31
C ARG A 948 69.46 49.31 8.72
#